data_AF-A0A0Q1AB67-F1
#
_entry.id   AF-A0A0Q1AB67-F1
#
_cell.length_a   1.000
_cell.length_b   1.000
_cell.length_c   1.000
_cell.angle_alpha   90.00
_cell.angle_beta   90.00
_cell.angle_gamma   90.00
#
_symmetry.space_group_name_H-M   'P 1'
#
loop_
_entity.id
_entity.type
_entity.pdbx_description
1 polymer ?
#
loop_
_entity_poly.entity_id
_entity_poly.type
_entity_poly.pdbx_seq_one_letter_code
_entity_poly.pdbx_strand_id
1 'polypeptide(L)'
;MKLTYNRAGCLLLLLVFSFLFYPHLSQAAVDEYFNIVENLKVENIPNDDGSGLMLSWKPLPKERRIIEYRVYRGISSDSLFYIGKIDVNVKTGVAGDIMYFYDVAYNYFVDIQSSGKLKREKQQPEDSPLFQRYPRDVNITGPRLQDYDILGVISEKDFYYKNRKITVETEEDTTVYAGLKVRNFLQLAKKLITDNEYYYTVLAVNEARKYYPHCEPVKGIPRENAPEKTKELYAVYVQDLNRLQFEWSLPTFTDDIYYHQIFMMKKVDLADFRAYNEELKLIEANNIAVKEDSTIAKIQPQLENPAELIYMRYSGYPYTPSKTQTIDIIDGRIISSKTYQNAVTGEEIDVDLEFDENNLDDYLFVFSLFDIAGYETFSDPAELEIINSDKLPVVPPFSVVDRENDKGDYNLVKWGKPIAFLTNSSYLNDAKTKLLVNYELNSNKDYKIKNVYFNVYDMAGNHLDYVNEYYQDKKIKINIPEDVYELNFEITFRCNKELPEDYILTQKLIYDEVSKSLYPNDIYLGNENLRNYEYYVYKRNYSSEEYRLSKKIPGTQRELDDNIRYTNSHFKLVKNYDADKQLFLVSPSFTLRLDEDRENSISTNLYPSEIEKNITSYKKNIAEYEASKDTLTDEVAIKNADDAIEYYQKRLEFITENPILHRAAEFKNSTNRLKFLDKYTHFAKNSFEYKIVKSDGKGHFTETPVYQRETRDPYFPKNIIFSNLEGFGIQYLTPHSNWFDMEMLPALITTFIFGLLVFALIKRARKGYDLYIRPIAGIQEIDNAIGRATEMGKPILFVPGLSGIQDVATLAGLSILGRVAKKAAEYDTRILVPVRDYLVLPIAQEIVKESHYEAGRPDSYDKNSVFFITTSQFAFVAGVNGIMIREKTATNFYMGMFWAEALLMTETGSSTGAIQISGTDAVTQIPFFITTCDYTLIGEELYAASAYLAREPLQMGTLKATDFLKALILIFIISGTILSTTHLTFLINAFPEK
;
A
#
# COMPACT_ATOMS: atom_id res chain seq x y z
N MET A 1 -72.12 -6.94 55.10
CA MET A 1 -71.23 -6.55 56.20
C MET A 1 -70.56 -5.23 55.83
N LYS A 2 -70.80 -4.14 56.57
CA LYS A 2 -70.19 -2.82 56.34
C LYS A 2 -68.70 -2.86 56.69
N LEU A 3 -67.81 -2.35 55.83
CA LEU A 3 -66.53 -1.75 56.25
C LEU A 3 -66.00 -0.77 55.17
N THR A 4 -66.29 0.51 55.44
CA THR A 4 -65.47 1.72 55.23
C THR A 4 -64.40 1.75 54.12
N TYR A 5 -64.70 2.50 53.06
CA TYR A 5 -63.74 2.99 52.06
C TYR A 5 -62.83 4.07 52.64
N ASN A 6 -61.53 3.82 52.62
CA ASN A 6 -60.51 4.76 53.08
C ASN A 6 -60.18 5.75 51.95
N ARG A 7 -60.57 7.01 52.11
CA ARG A 7 -60.39 8.10 51.11
C ARG A 7 -58.93 8.38 50.73
N ALA A 8 -57.95 7.85 51.47
CA ALA A 8 -56.53 8.02 51.19
C ALA A 8 -56.01 7.14 50.02
N GLY A 9 -56.61 5.98 49.77
CA GLY A 9 -56.13 5.05 48.73
C GLY A 9 -56.48 5.47 47.30
N CYS A 10 -57.68 6.03 47.09
CA CYS A 10 -58.09 6.54 45.78
C CYS A 10 -57.35 7.82 45.38
N LEU A 11 -56.96 8.66 46.35
CA LEU A 11 -56.23 9.89 46.07
C LEU A 11 -54.77 9.62 45.64
N LEU A 12 -54.17 8.55 46.16
CA LEU A 12 -52.82 8.13 45.78
C LEU A 12 -52.80 7.46 44.39
N LEU A 13 -53.83 6.68 44.05
CA LEU A 13 -54.02 6.11 42.71
C LEU A 13 -54.35 7.18 41.66
N LEU A 14 -55.13 8.21 42.01
CA LEU A 14 -55.38 9.37 41.14
C LEU A 14 -54.15 10.27 40.98
N LEU A 15 -53.32 10.44 42.02
CA LEU A 15 -52.06 11.19 41.91
C LEU A 15 -51.04 10.46 41.01
N VAL A 16 -50.90 9.15 41.15
CA VAL A 16 -50.02 8.33 40.29
C VAL A 16 -50.52 8.29 38.84
N PHE A 17 -51.84 8.27 38.61
CA PHE A 17 -52.40 8.40 37.25
C PHE A 17 -52.29 9.82 36.69
N SER A 18 -52.36 10.87 37.51
CA SER A 18 -52.20 12.25 37.05
C SER A 18 -50.76 12.61 36.65
N PHE A 19 -49.76 11.89 37.17
CA PHE A 19 -48.38 11.98 36.67
C PHE A 19 -48.15 11.25 35.34
N LEU A 20 -49.04 10.33 34.94
CA LEU A 20 -48.97 9.63 33.64
C LEU A 20 -49.67 10.40 32.50
N PHE A 21 -50.38 11.49 32.81
CA PHE A 21 -51.12 12.31 31.83
C PHE A 21 -50.72 13.79 31.81
N TYR A 22 -49.63 14.17 32.47
CA TYR A 22 -49.00 15.45 32.16
C TYR A 22 -48.44 15.36 30.74
N PRO A 23 -48.84 16.23 29.80
CA PRO A 23 -48.08 16.39 28.57
C PRO A 23 -46.72 16.91 29.00
N HIS A 24 -45.73 16.02 29.06
CA HIS A 24 -44.34 16.43 29.02
C HIS A 24 -44.19 17.24 27.74
N LEU A 25 -44.20 18.57 27.86
CA LEU A 25 -43.54 19.41 26.89
C LEU A 25 -42.14 18.82 26.73
N SER A 26 -41.92 18.30 25.53
CA SER A 26 -40.79 17.50 25.11
C SER A 26 -39.45 18.07 25.60
N GLN A 27 -38.88 17.45 26.64
CA GLN A 27 -37.46 17.60 26.94
C GLN A 27 -36.59 16.89 25.88
N ALA A 28 -37.19 16.03 25.05
CA ALA A 28 -36.54 15.40 23.91
C ALA A 28 -36.16 16.40 22.80
N ALA A 29 -36.93 17.48 22.61
CA ALA A 29 -36.64 18.51 21.62
C ALA A 29 -35.47 19.42 22.05
N VAL A 30 -35.22 19.56 23.37
CA VAL A 30 -34.09 20.33 23.91
C VAL A 30 -32.79 19.52 23.88
N ASP A 31 -32.87 18.18 23.97
CA ASP A 31 -31.72 17.29 23.86
C ASP A 31 -31.25 17.05 22.41
N GLU A 32 -32.13 17.20 21.40
CA GLU A 32 -31.77 16.99 19.99
C GLU A 32 -30.78 18.04 19.45
N TYR A 33 -30.89 19.30 19.88
CA TYR A 33 -29.99 20.38 19.42
C TYR A 33 -28.53 20.15 19.84
N PHE A 34 -28.29 19.52 21.00
CA PHE A 34 -26.95 19.18 21.51
C PHE A 34 -26.33 17.91 20.91
N ASN A 35 -27.00 17.27 19.94
CA ASN A 35 -26.50 16.08 19.25
C ASN A 35 -26.18 16.35 17.77
N ILE A 36 -26.32 17.60 17.32
CA ILE A 36 -25.99 18.05 15.97
C ILE A 36 -24.54 18.56 15.96
N VAL A 37 -23.82 18.28 14.87
CA VAL A 37 -22.47 18.81 14.67
C VAL A 37 -22.52 20.32 14.48
N GLU A 38 -21.69 21.06 15.23
CA GLU A 38 -21.61 22.51 15.16
C GLU A 38 -20.38 22.98 14.36
N ASN A 39 -20.45 24.22 13.86
CA ASN A 39 -19.36 24.91 13.18
C ASN A 39 -18.78 24.15 11.97
N LEU A 40 -19.63 23.47 11.20
CA LEU A 40 -19.20 22.91 9.92
C LEU A 40 -18.79 24.05 8.98
N LYS A 41 -17.58 23.95 8.44
CA LYS A 41 -17.03 24.80 7.39
C LYS A 41 -16.52 23.94 6.25
N VAL A 42 -16.57 24.48 5.04
CA VAL A 42 -16.01 23.87 3.83
C VAL A 42 -15.15 24.93 3.16
N GLU A 43 -13.86 24.67 3.04
CA GLU A 43 -12.86 25.61 2.57
C GLU A 43 -12.06 24.99 1.42
N ASN A 44 -11.60 25.84 0.50
CA ASN A 44 -10.70 25.41 -0.57
C ASN A 44 -9.35 24.94 0.01
N ILE A 45 -8.73 23.96 -0.63
CA ILE A 45 -7.40 23.49 -0.22
C ILE A 45 -6.34 24.38 -0.87
N PRO A 46 -5.38 24.92 -0.11
CA PRO A 46 -4.33 25.74 -0.69
C PRO A 46 -3.38 24.89 -1.54
N ASN A 47 -2.87 25.48 -2.62
CA ASN A 47 -1.87 24.90 -3.52
C ASN A 47 -2.30 23.55 -4.14
N ASP A 48 -3.61 23.41 -4.39
CA ASP A 48 -4.17 22.27 -5.10
C ASP A 48 -4.69 22.66 -6.50
N ASP A 49 -4.95 21.61 -7.27
CA ASP A 49 -5.41 21.65 -8.66
C ASP A 49 -6.91 21.96 -8.80
N GLY A 50 -7.47 22.69 -7.84
CA GLY A 50 -8.88 23.06 -7.81
C GLY A 50 -9.84 21.88 -7.73
N SER A 51 -9.39 20.73 -7.23
CA SER A 51 -10.20 19.51 -7.13
C SER A 51 -10.47 19.03 -5.72
N GLY A 52 -10.00 19.76 -4.72
CA GLY A 52 -10.07 19.42 -3.32
C GLY A 52 -10.91 20.38 -2.49
N LEU A 53 -11.60 19.84 -1.48
CA LEU A 53 -12.23 20.64 -0.42
C LEU A 53 -11.87 20.09 0.95
N MET A 54 -11.56 20.98 1.88
CA MET A 54 -11.34 20.66 3.29
C MET A 54 -12.58 21.02 4.09
N LEU A 55 -13.13 20.04 4.79
CA LEU A 55 -14.20 20.23 5.75
C LEU A 55 -13.60 20.32 7.14
N SER A 56 -14.12 21.23 7.97
CA SER A 56 -13.78 21.28 9.38
C SER A 56 -15.02 21.48 10.26
N TRP A 57 -15.05 20.86 11.43
CA TRP A 57 -16.15 21.02 12.40
C TRP A 57 -15.72 20.78 13.83
N LYS A 58 -16.56 21.20 14.79
CA LYS A 58 -16.34 20.93 16.21
C LYS A 58 -16.83 19.53 16.59
N PRO A 59 -15.98 18.65 17.15
CA PRO A 59 -16.42 17.33 17.58
C PRO A 59 -17.42 17.43 18.74
N LEU A 60 -18.30 16.44 18.82
CA LEU A 60 -19.25 16.30 19.92
C LEU A 60 -18.50 15.84 21.19
N PRO A 61 -18.99 16.21 22.39
CA PRO A 61 -18.36 15.83 23.65
C PRO A 61 -18.24 14.31 23.79
N LYS A 62 -17.16 13.87 24.44
CA LYS A 62 -16.83 12.45 24.67
C LYS A 62 -17.98 11.67 25.34
N GLU A 63 -18.77 12.33 26.17
CA GLU A 63 -19.92 11.79 26.89
C GLU A 63 -21.00 11.24 25.94
N ARG A 64 -21.05 11.73 24.69
CA ARG A 64 -21.95 11.25 23.63
C ARG A 64 -21.51 9.91 23.03
N ARG A 65 -20.32 9.42 23.39
CA ARG A 65 -19.79 8.10 23.00
C ARG A 65 -19.85 7.85 21.49
N ILE A 66 -19.38 8.85 20.73
CA ILE A 66 -19.33 8.79 19.26
C ILE A 66 -18.33 7.72 18.81
N ILE A 67 -18.73 6.90 17.84
CA ILE A 67 -17.88 5.90 17.19
C ILE A 67 -17.47 6.31 15.79
N GLU A 68 -18.27 7.13 15.08
CA GLU A 68 -17.93 7.64 13.76
C GLU A 68 -18.66 8.95 13.43
N TYR A 69 -18.02 9.81 12.64
CA TYR A 69 -18.64 10.92 11.92
C TYR A 69 -18.77 10.53 10.45
N ARG A 70 -19.95 10.69 9.87
CA ARG A 70 -20.23 10.36 8.46
C ARG A 70 -20.38 11.65 7.67
N VAL A 71 -19.73 11.70 6.50
CA VAL A 71 -19.68 12.86 5.63
C VAL A 71 -20.46 12.59 4.34
N TYR A 72 -21.27 13.55 3.94
CA TYR A 72 -22.13 13.48 2.76
C TYR A 72 -21.85 14.66 1.84
N ARG A 73 -21.97 14.42 0.53
CA ARG A 73 -21.77 15.43 -0.53
C ARG A 73 -22.89 15.37 -1.56
N GLY A 74 -23.38 16.53 -1.97
CA GLY A 74 -24.31 16.69 -3.08
C GLY A 74 -23.91 17.85 -4.00
N ILE A 75 -24.56 17.93 -5.16
CA ILE A 75 -24.51 19.11 -6.04
C ILE A 75 -25.62 20.12 -5.69
N SER A 76 -26.50 19.76 -4.76
CA SER A 76 -27.53 20.61 -4.19
C SER A 76 -27.71 20.27 -2.71
N SER A 77 -28.27 21.21 -1.95
CA SER A 77 -28.63 21.03 -0.54
C SER A 77 -29.65 19.92 -0.28
N ASP A 78 -30.39 19.51 -1.31
CA ASP A 78 -31.56 18.63 -1.16
C ASP A 78 -31.23 17.16 -1.45
N SER A 79 -30.02 16.86 -1.92
CA SER A 79 -29.61 15.51 -2.30
C SER A 79 -28.11 15.28 -2.10
N LEU A 80 -27.74 14.77 -0.92
CA LEU A 80 -26.36 14.49 -0.53
C LEU A 80 -26.14 12.99 -0.34
N PHE A 81 -25.03 12.49 -0.87
CA PHE A 81 -24.66 11.07 -0.88
C PHE A 81 -23.47 10.83 0.04
N TYR A 82 -23.49 9.71 0.76
CA TYR A 82 -22.38 9.30 1.64
C TYR A 82 -21.07 9.16 0.86
N ILE A 83 -20.01 9.88 1.28
CA ILE A 83 -18.68 9.82 0.67
C ILE A 83 -17.62 9.21 1.58
N GLY A 84 -17.78 9.28 2.90
CA GLY A 84 -16.74 8.80 3.81
C GLY A 84 -17.12 8.95 5.28
N LYS A 85 -16.22 8.50 6.15
CA LYS A 85 -16.36 8.63 7.59
C LYS A 85 -15.03 8.80 8.29
N ILE A 86 -15.07 9.31 9.52
CA ILE A 86 -13.96 9.34 10.46
C ILE A 86 -14.36 8.52 11.69
N ASP A 87 -13.61 7.45 11.98
CA ASP A 87 -13.83 6.62 13.15
C ASP A 87 -13.24 7.28 14.42
N VAL A 88 -13.93 7.12 15.55
CA VAL A 88 -13.58 7.74 16.84
C VAL A 88 -13.51 6.67 17.92
N ASN A 89 -12.46 6.72 18.74
CA ASN A 89 -12.35 5.86 19.91
C ASN A 89 -13.22 6.42 21.04
N VAL A 90 -14.29 5.72 21.38
CA VAL A 90 -15.27 6.07 22.43
C VAL A 90 -14.62 6.40 23.78
N LYS A 91 -13.51 5.72 24.12
CA LYS A 91 -12.83 5.89 25.42
C LYS A 91 -11.99 7.14 25.51
N THR A 92 -11.38 7.59 24.41
CA THR A 92 -10.53 8.79 24.40
C THR A 92 -11.29 10.01 23.88
N GLY A 93 -12.30 9.81 23.04
CA GLY A 93 -12.93 10.88 22.28
C GLY A 93 -11.99 11.43 21.20
N VAL A 94 -12.28 12.63 20.72
CA VAL A 94 -11.41 13.41 19.83
C VAL A 94 -10.57 14.35 20.69
N ALA A 95 -9.25 14.34 20.50
CA ALA A 95 -8.33 15.12 21.35
C ALA A 95 -8.28 16.61 21.00
N GLY A 96 -8.57 16.97 19.74
CA GLY A 96 -8.56 18.36 19.26
C GLY A 96 -9.95 19.00 19.27
N ASP A 97 -9.97 20.34 19.30
CA ASP A 97 -11.21 21.13 19.27
C ASP A 97 -11.85 21.19 17.86
N ILE A 98 -11.12 20.78 16.83
CA ILE A 98 -11.53 20.79 15.43
C ILE A 98 -11.20 19.43 14.81
N MET A 99 -12.14 18.89 14.04
CA MET A 99 -11.95 17.75 13.15
C MET A 99 -11.82 18.22 11.72
N TYR A 100 -11.07 17.45 10.90
CA TYR A 100 -10.88 17.71 9.49
C TYR A 100 -11.25 16.49 8.64
N PHE A 101 -11.86 16.73 7.48
CA PHE A 101 -12.06 15.74 6.42
C PHE A 101 -11.66 16.35 5.08
N TYR A 102 -10.85 15.65 4.32
CA TYR A 102 -10.36 16.11 3.01
C TYR A 102 -11.08 15.33 1.91
N ASP A 103 -11.89 16.03 1.11
CA ASP A 103 -12.49 15.51 -0.12
C ASP A 103 -11.58 15.87 -1.29
N VAL A 104 -10.51 15.08 -1.44
CA VAL A 104 -9.44 15.28 -2.43
C VAL A 104 -9.33 14.09 -3.37
N ALA A 105 -8.73 14.35 -4.54
CA ALA A 105 -8.38 13.36 -5.54
C ALA A 105 -9.58 12.52 -6.01
N TYR A 106 -9.30 11.39 -6.66
CA TYR A 106 -10.31 10.45 -7.13
C TYR A 106 -10.80 9.56 -5.98
N ASN A 107 -12.02 9.80 -5.50
CA ASN A 107 -12.66 8.97 -4.47
C ASN A 107 -13.91 8.24 -5.01
N TYR A 108 -14.43 7.25 -4.29
CA TYR A 108 -15.39 6.29 -4.86
C TYR A 108 -16.68 6.94 -5.35
N PHE A 109 -17.05 6.66 -6.61
CA PHE A 109 -18.34 7.05 -7.18
C PHE A 109 -19.37 5.93 -7.04
N VAL A 110 -19.19 4.83 -7.77
CA VAL A 110 -20.09 3.67 -7.79
C VAL A 110 -19.26 2.40 -7.88
N ASP A 111 -19.62 1.38 -7.09
CA ASP A 111 -18.95 0.08 -7.10
C ASP A 111 -19.96 -1.07 -7.01
N ILE A 112 -19.46 -2.30 -6.87
CA ILE A 112 -20.29 -3.51 -6.70
C ILE A 112 -21.04 -3.57 -5.35
N GLN A 113 -20.57 -2.83 -4.34
CA GLN A 113 -21.17 -2.73 -3.01
C GLN A 113 -22.30 -1.69 -2.97
N SER A 114 -22.32 -0.73 -3.90
CA SER A 114 -23.43 0.21 -4.09
C SER A 114 -24.76 -0.53 -4.25
N SER A 115 -25.82 0.05 -3.67
CA SER A 115 -27.17 -0.51 -3.77
C SER A 115 -27.65 -0.54 -5.22
N GLY A 116 -28.49 -1.51 -5.58
CA GLY A 116 -29.06 -1.57 -6.93
C GLY A 116 -30.08 -0.47 -7.24
N LYS A 117 -30.57 0.25 -6.22
CA LYS A 117 -31.54 1.34 -6.30
C LYS A 117 -31.17 2.42 -5.30
N LEU A 118 -31.70 3.62 -5.47
CA LEU A 118 -31.53 4.72 -4.52
C LEU A 118 -32.04 4.32 -3.12
N LYS A 119 -31.26 4.62 -2.08
CA LYS A 119 -31.61 4.36 -0.68
C LYS A 119 -31.32 5.59 0.17
N ARG A 120 -32.29 5.99 0.98
CA ARG A 120 -32.11 6.99 2.03
C ARG A 120 -31.18 6.48 3.13
N GLU A 121 -30.58 7.40 3.86
CA GLU A 121 -29.74 7.06 5.00
C GLU A 121 -30.57 6.52 6.17
N LYS A 122 -29.97 5.64 6.97
CA LYS A 122 -30.63 4.97 8.09
C LYS A 122 -30.96 5.96 9.20
N GLN A 123 -32.13 5.77 9.83
CA GLN A 123 -32.58 6.53 11.01
C GLN A 123 -32.62 8.05 10.78
N GLN A 124 -32.77 8.50 9.53
CA GLN A 124 -33.04 9.89 9.18
C GLN A 124 -34.53 10.04 8.79
N PRO A 125 -35.11 11.24 8.97
CA PRO A 125 -36.47 11.55 8.52
C PRO A 125 -36.70 11.25 7.02
N GLU A 126 -37.96 11.04 6.62
CA GLU A 126 -38.30 10.73 5.22
C GLU A 126 -38.01 11.88 4.24
N ASP A 127 -37.97 13.11 4.74
CA ASP A 127 -37.64 14.34 4.02
C ASP A 127 -36.15 14.70 4.08
N SER A 128 -35.34 13.93 4.81
CA SER A 128 -33.89 14.17 4.91
C SER A 128 -33.22 14.20 3.53
N PRO A 129 -32.28 15.12 3.25
CA PRO A 129 -31.56 15.16 1.98
C PRO A 129 -30.52 14.04 1.85
N LEU A 130 -30.38 13.16 2.86
CA LEU A 130 -29.28 12.18 2.92
C LEU A 130 -29.61 10.84 2.29
N PHE A 131 -28.74 10.44 1.38
CA PHE A 131 -28.74 9.15 0.73
C PHE A 131 -27.47 8.37 1.09
N GLN A 132 -27.57 7.05 0.96
CA GLN A 132 -26.38 6.19 0.94
C GLN A 132 -25.54 6.49 -0.32
N ARG A 133 -24.52 5.69 -0.60
CA ARG A 133 -23.72 5.85 -1.83
C ARG A 133 -24.59 5.85 -3.08
N TYR A 134 -24.09 6.47 -4.16
CA TYR A 134 -24.72 6.42 -5.47
C TYR A 134 -25.03 4.96 -5.87
N PRO A 135 -26.26 4.68 -6.38
CA PRO A 135 -26.66 3.33 -6.70
C PRO A 135 -26.00 2.83 -8.00
N ARG A 136 -26.07 1.53 -8.26
CA ARG A 136 -25.60 0.94 -9.53
C ARG A 136 -26.53 1.20 -10.73
N ASP A 137 -27.67 1.85 -10.50
CA ASP A 137 -28.65 2.18 -11.52
C ASP A 137 -28.16 3.38 -12.36
N VAL A 138 -27.83 3.09 -13.62
CA VAL A 138 -27.26 4.07 -14.55
C VAL A 138 -28.25 5.21 -14.85
N ASN A 139 -29.55 5.03 -14.67
CA ASN A 139 -30.53 6.12 -14.83
C ASN A 139 -30.37 7.22 -13.79
N ILE A 140 -29.82 6.88 -12.62
CA ILE A 140 -29.62 7.81 -11.51
C ILE A 140 -28.20 8.37 -11.55
N THR A 141 -27.21 7.52 -11.81
CA THR A 141 -25.80 7.90 -11.76
C THR A 141 -25.25 8.45 -13.07
N GLY A 142 -25.77 8.01 -14.21
CA GLY A 142 -25.39 8.50 -15.54
C GLY A 142 -25.52 10.02 -15.67
N PRO A 143 -26.66 10.63 -15.29
CA PRO A 143 -26.81 12.09 -15.32
C PRO A 143 -25.79 12.85 -14.46
N ARG A 144 -25.16 12.18 -13.48
CA ARG A 144 -24.18 12.79 -12.55
C ARG A 144 -22.74 12.74 -13.06
N LEU A 145 -22.52 12.15 -14.24
CA LEU A 145 -21.20 12.16 -14.88
C LEU A 145 -20.75 13.57 -15.28
N GLN A 146 -21.67 14.51 -15.51
CA GLN A 146 -21.34 15.90 -15.84
C GLN A 146 -20.92 16.72 -14.62
N ASP A 147 -21.27 16.26 -13.41
CA ASP A 147 -21.10 17.01 -12.17
C ASP A 147 -19.72 16.77 -11.52
N TYR A 148 -18.96 15.79 -12.04
CA TYR A 148 -17.68 15.32 -11.51
C TYR A 148 -16.78 14.84 -12.65
N ASP A 149 -15.46 14.90 -12.46
CA ASP A 149 -14.55 14.17 -13.32
C ASP A 149 -14.54 12.70 -12.91
N ILE A 150 -15.03 11.83 -13.80
CA ILE A 150 -15.18 10.40 -13.51
C ILE A 150 -14.08 9.59 -14.19
N LEU A 151 -13.27 8.91 -13.38
CA LEU A 151 -12.24 7.98 -13.82
C LEU A 151 -12.72 6.54 -13.67
N GLY A 152 -12.81 5.84 -14.80
CA GLY A 152 -13.02 4.41 -14.86
C GLY A 152 -11.70 3.66 -14.88
N VAL A 153 -11.49 2.81 -13.88
CA VAL A 153 -10.40 1.83 -13.83
C VAL A 153 -10.93 0.50 -14.32
N ILE A 154 -10.46 0.06 -15.48
CA ILE A 154 -10.99 -1.12 -16.19
C ILE A 154 -9.85 -2.12 -16.34
N SER A 155 -10.05 -3.39 -15.99
CA SER A 155 -9.01 -4.39 -16.25
C SER A 155 -8.76 -4.55 -17.77
N GLU A 156 -7.52 -4.79 -18.21
CA GLU A 156 -7.18 -4.95 -19.63
C GLU A 156 -8.05 -6.00 -20.32
N LYS A 157 -8.28 -7.14 -19.67
CA LYS A 157 -9.15 -8.21 -20.19
C LYS A 157 -10.60 -7.74 -20.38
N ASP A 158 -11.14 -6.97 -19.45
CA ASP A 158 -12.51 -6.48 -19.56
C ASP A 158 -12.61 -5.37 -20.63
N PHE A 159 -11.63 -4.47 -20.69
CA PHE A 159 -11.56 -3.44 -21.72
C PHE A 159 -11.48 -4.06 -23.12
N TYR A 160 -10.62 -5.06 -23.33
CA TYR A 160 -10.45 -5.69 -24.65
C TYR A 160 -11.60 -6.63 -25.03
N TYR A 161 -12.15 -7.41 -24.09
CA TYR A 161 -13.01 -8.55 -24.43
C TYR A 161 -14.43 -8.50 -23.85
N LYS A 162 -14.77 -7.54 -22.98
CA LYS A 162 -16.11 -7.42 -22.37
C LYS A 162 -16.87 -6.14 -22.74
N ASN A 163 -16.24 -5.24 -23.51
CA ASN A 163 -16.87 -4.04 -24.04
C ASN A 163 -17.97 -4.35 -25.07
N ARG A 164 -18.83 -3.36 -25.34
CA ARG A 164 -19.80 -3.36 -26.45
C ARG A 164 -19.61 -2.11 -27.29
N LYS A 165 -19.54 -2.24 -28.62
CA LYS A 165 -19.51 -1.08 -29.52
C LYS A 165 -20.85 -0.35 -29.43
N ILE A 166 -20.82 0.93 -29.05
CA ILE A 166 -21.98 1.82 -28.99
C ILE A 166 -21.71 3.01 -29.89
N THR A 167 -22.63 3.30 -30.81
CA THR A 167 -22.57 4.49 -31.66
C THR A 167 -23.55 5.51 -31.10
N VAL A 168 -23.08 6.74 -30.90
CA VAL A 168 -23.90 7.88 -30.49
C VAL A 168 -23.86 8.88 -31.64
N GLU A 169 -25.04 9.16 -32.21
CA GLU A 169 -25.21 10.16 -33.26
C GLU A 169 -25.58 11.49 -32.60
N THR A 170 -24.84 12.54 -32.95
CA THR A 170 -25.15 13.94 -32.63
C THR A 170 -25.49 14.68 -33.91
N GLU A 171 -26.04 15.89 -33.82
CA GLU A 171 -26.41 16.69 -35.00
C GLU A 171 -25.19 17.00 -35.90
N GLU A 172 -23.97 16.96 -35.36
CA GLU A 172 -22.74 17.34 -36.04
C GLU A 172 -21.77 16.16 -36.31
N ASP A 173 -21.77 15.10 -35.48
CA ASP A 173 -20.86 13.95 -35.63
C ASP A 173 -21.43 12.61 -35.12
N THR A 174 -20.89 11.52 -35.65
CA THR A 174 -21.14 10.14 -35.20
C THR A 174 -19.93 9.62 -34.43
N THR A 175 -20.05 9.53 -33.10
CA THR A 175 -18.98 9.07 -32.21
C THR A 175 -19.18 7.63 -31.75
N VAL A 176 -18.11 6.84 -31.74
CA VAL A 176 -18.11 5.43 -31.30
C VAL A 176 -17.46 5.30 -29.92
N TYR A 177 -18.14 4.58 -29.03
CA TYR A 177 -17.72 4.30 -27.67
C TYR A 177 -17.60 2.80 -27.39
N ALA A 178 -16.77 2.47 -26.39
CA ALA A 178 -16.78 1.18 -25.72
C ALA A 178 -17.70 1.24 -24.49
N GLY A 179 -18.85 0.56 -24.56
CA GLY A 179 -19.82 0.47 -23.47
C GLY A 179 -19.52 -0.69 -22.51
N LEU A 180 -19.45 -0.38 -21.21
CA LEU A 180 -19.14 -1.34 -20.14
C LEU A 180 -20.17 -1.25 -19.00
N LYS A 181 -20.46 -2.39 -18.35
CA LYS A 181 -21.32 -2.41 -17.15
C LYS A 181 -20.51 -2.02 -15.92
N VAL A 182 -21.17 -1.53 -14.85
CA VAL A 182 -20.53 -1.21 -13.55
C VAL A 182 -19.58 -2.31 -13.07
N ARG A 183 -20.00 -3.58 -13.16
CA ARG A 183 -19.20 -4.74 -12.70
C ARG A 183 -17.90 -4.98 -13.47
N ASN A 184 -17.73 -4.35 -14.63
CA ASN A 184 -16.52 -4.45 -15.47
C ASN A 184 -15.50 -3.36 -15.14
N PHE A 185 -15.87 -2.39 -14.32
CA PHE A 185 -14.94 -1.47 -13.71
C PHE A 185 -14.43 -2.07 -12.41
N LEU A 186 -13.11 -2.07 -12.22
CA LEU A 186 -12.51 -2.31 -10.91
C LEU A 186 -12.91 -1.18 -9.96
N GLN A 187 -12.97 0.03 -10.48
CA GLN A 187 -13.41 1.22 -9.76
C GLN A 187 -13.96 2.26 -10.73
N LEU A 188 -15.09 2.89 -10.37
CA LEU A 188 -15.47 4.20 -10.89
C LEU A 188 -15.19 5.20 -9.77
N ALA A 189 -14.23 6.08 -9.99
CA ALA A 189 -13.87 7.13 -9.06
C ALA A 189 -14.30 8.47 -9.61
N LYS A 190 -14.59 9.41 -8.73
CA LYS A 190 -14.97 10.79 -9.04
C LYS A 190 -14.00 11.75 -8.39
N LYS A 191 -13.73 12.85 -9.07
CA LYS A 191 -12.95 14.00 -8.62
C LYS A 191 -13.83 15.23 -8.76
N LEU A 192 -13.66 16.23 -7.89
CA LEU A 192 -14.41 17.48 -8.00
C LEU A 192 -13.96 18.22 -9.25
N ILE A 193 -14.87 18.98 -9.85
CA ILE A 193 -14.56 19.88 -10.97
C ILE A 193 -14.33 21.27 -10.38
N THR A 194 -13.26 21.93 -10.80
CA THR A 194 -12.91 23.30 -10.42
C THR A 194 -14.08 24.26 -10.66
N ASP A 195 -14.28 25.21 -9.74
CA ASP A 195 -15.32 26.25 -9.79
C ASP A 195 -16.78 25.76 -9.71
N ASN A 196 -17.03 24.46 -9.55
CA ASN A 196 -18.39 23.93 -9.34
C ASN A 196 -18.83 24.02 -7.87
N GLU A 197 -20.12 24.29 -7.64
CA GLU A 197 -20.68 24.31 -6.30
C GLU A 197 -20.97 22.89 -5.78
N TYR A 198 -20.51 22.60 -4.56
CA TYR A 198 -20.81 21.37 -3.85
C TYR A 198 -21.34 21.66 -2.44
N TYR A 199 -22.23 20.80 -1.96
CA TYR A 199 -22.88 20.94 -0.66
C TYR A 199 -22.49 19.77 0.24
N TYR A 200 -22.13 20.05 1.48
CA TYR A 200 -21.65 19.06 2.44
C TYR A 200 -22.41 19.12 3.75
N THR A 201 -22.55 17.96 4.39
CA THR A 201 -23.02 17.87 5.78
C THR A 201 -22.39 16.69 6.49
N VAL A 202 -22.41 16.75 7.81
CA VAL A 202 -21.86 15.75 8.71
C VAL A 202 -22.93 15.34 9.71
N LEU A 203 -22.99 14.04 10.01
CA LEU A 203 -23.74 13.52 11.14
C LEU A 203 -22.87 12.58 11.96
N ALA A 204 -23.17 12.48 13.26
CA ALA A 204 -22.45 11.61 14.18
C ALA A 204 -23.23 10.34 14.49
N VAL A 205 -22.51 9.24 14.74
CA VAL A 205 -23.08 7.95 15.14
C VAL A 205 -22.47 7.52 16.46
N ASN A 206 -23.31 7.14 17.41
CA ASN A 206 -22.85 6.70 18.73
C ASN A 206 -22.61 5.19 18.83
N GLU A 207 -22.05 4.74 19.94
CA GLU A 207 -21.74 3.33 20.21
C GLU A 207 -22.96 2.39 20.13
N ALA A 208 -24.17 2.90 20.38
CA ALA A 208 -25.42 2.16 20.22
C ALA A 208 -25.92 2.10 18.77
N ARG A 209 -25.12 2.58 17.80
CA ARG A 209 -25.48 2.72 16.38
C ARG A 209 -26.72 3.59 16.15
N LYS A 210 -26.95 4.57 17.04
CA LYS A 210 -27.93 5.64 16.83
C LYS A 210 -27.30 6.71 15.94
N TYR A 211 -27.97 7.05 14.84
CA TYR A 211 -27.57 8.13 13.96
C TYR A 211 -28.21 9.41 14.49
N TYR A 212 -27.39 10.42 14.76
CA TYR A 212 -27.90 11.72 15.15
C TYR A 212 -28.38 12.51 13.92
N PRO A 213 -29.18 13.57 14.11
CA PRO A 213 -29.55 14.46 13.01
C PRO A 213 -28.30 15.08 12.38
N HIS A 214 -28.37 15.36 11.09
CA HIS A 214 -27.28 16.02 10.36
C HIS A 214 -27.22 17.51 10.71
N CYS A 215 -26.06 18.15 10.49
CA CYS A 215 -25.99 19.60 10.48
C CYS A 215 -26.57 20.17 9.17
N GLU A 216 -26.84 21.48 9.14
CA GLU A 216 -27.27 22.16 7.91
C GLU A 216 -26.21 22.02 6.82
N PRO A 217 -26.59 21.73 5.56
CA PRO A 217 -25.65 21.66 4.45
C PRO A 217 -24.89 22.97 4.23
N VAL A 218 -23.57 22.88 4.14
CA VAL A 218 -22.67 24.01 3.88
C VAL A 218 -22.10 23.90 2.47
N LYS A 219 -22.10 25.02 1.75
CA LYS A 219 -21.54 25.11 0.39
C LYS A 219 -20.01 25.21 0.44
N GLY A 220 -19.34 24.52 -0.47
CA GLY A 220 -17.93 24.69 -0.80
C GLY A 220 -17.73 24.75 -2.31
N ILE A 221 -16.72 25.49 -2.74
CA ILE A 221 -16.35 25.65 -4.15
C ILE A 221 -14.84 25.40 -4.23
N PRO A 222 -14.38 24.35 -4.92
CA PRO A 222 -12.96 24.11 -5.08
C PRO A 222 -12.41 25.10 -6.12
N ARG A 223 -11.24 25.66 -5.84
CA ARG A 223 -10.62 26.73 -6.62
C ARG A 223 -9.20 26.31 -6.97
N GLU A 224 -8.83 26.51 -8.22
CA GLU A 224 -7.44 26.36 -8.66
C GLU A 224 -6.54 27.40 -7.97
N ASN A 225 -5.36 26.97 -7.51
CA ASN A 225 -4.35 27.85 -6.92
C ASN A 225 -2.98 27.47 -7.46
N ALA A 226 -2.03 28.38 -7.35
CA ALA A 226 -0.67 28.11 -7.76
C ALA A 226 -0.04 26.96 -6.94
N PRO A 227 0.84 26.13 -7.53
CA PRO A 227 1.46 25.01 -6.84
C PRO A 227 2.29 25.46 -5.64
N GLU A 228 2.56 24.55 -4.69
CA GLU A 228 3.42 24.87 -3.55
C GLU A 228 4.84 25.17 -4.05
N LYS A 229 5.36 26.37 -3.79
CA LYS A 229 6.73 26.71 -4.20
C LYS A 229 7.76 25.70 -3.67
N THR A 230 8.77 25.43 -4.47
CA THR A 230 9.94 24.64 -4.08
C THR A 230 10.66 25.31 -2.90
N LYS A 231 10.90 24.53 -1.82
CA LYS A 231 11.48 25.03 -0.56
C LYS A 231 13.00 25.16 -0.62
N GLU A 232 13.66 24.20 -1.25
CA GLU A 232 15.12 24.16 -1.36
C GLU A 232 15.52 23.99 -2.84
N LEU A 233 16.44 24.84 -3.29
CA LEU A 233 17.12 24.77 -4.58
C LEU A 233 18.62 24.95 -4.31
N TYR A 234 19.43 24.04 -4.85
CA TYR A 234 20.88 24.12 -4.84
C TYR A 234 21.39 24.23 -6.28
N ALA A 235 22.29 25.18 -6.52
CA ALA A 235 22.95 25.40 -7.81
C ALA A 235 24.46 25.29 -7.61
N VAL A 236 25.11 24.40 -8.35
CA VAL A 236 26.53 24.08 -8.21
C VAL A 236 27.22 24.15 -9.58
N TYR A 237 28.29 24.92 -9.70
CA TYR A 237 29.17 24.91 -10.86
C TYR A 237 30.40 24.03 -10.61
N VAL A 238 30.55 22.99 -11.43
CA VAL A 238 31.72 22.10 -11.41
C VAL A 238 32.71 22.58 -12.46
N GLN A 239 33.71 23.33 -12.01
CA GLN A 239 34.60 24.11 -12.89
C GLN A 239 35.37 23.26 -13.89
N ASP A 240 35.95 22.14 -13.45
CA ASP A 240 36.76 21.26 -14.30
C ASP A 240 35.93 20.44 -15.30
N LEU A 241 34.61 20.40 -15.14
CA LEU A 241 33.68 19.77 -16.07
C LEU A 241 32.90 20.77 -16.94
N ASN A 242 33.06 22.08 -16.71
CA ASN A 242 32.22 23.14 -17.30
C ASN A 242 30.71 22.81 -17.22
N ARG A 243 30.24 22.45 -16.02
CA ARG A 243 28.88 21.91 -15.82
C ARG A 243 28.18 22.57 -14.63
N LEU A 244 26.94 23.01 -14.86
CA LEU A 244 26.00 23.37 -13.81
C LEU A 244 25.23 22.13 -13.34
N GLN A 245 25.03 22.01 -12.03
CA GLN A 245 24.26 20.97 -11.39
C GLN A 245 23.20 21.58 -10.49
N PHE A 246 21.97 21.10 -10.64
CA PHE A 246 20.82 21.57 -9.87
C PHE A 246 20.18 20.42 -9.12
N GLU A 247 19.84 20.66 -7.87
CA GLU A 247 19.04 19.73 -7.06
C GLU A 247 18.02 20.51 -6.25
N TRP A 248 16.80 19.97 -6.15
CA TRP A 248 15.70 20.65 -5.47
C TRP A 248 14.81 19.72 -4.64
N SER A 249 14.04 20.30 -3.72
CA SER A 249 12.97 19.61 -3.00
C SER A 249 11.71 19.50 -3.86
N LEU A 250 11.01 18.36 -3.82
CA LEU A 250 9.71 18.22 -4.47
C LEU A 250 8.57 18.85 -3.65
N PRO A 251 7.54 19.45 -4.29
CA PRO A 251 6.37 19.98 -3.60
C PRO A 251 5.48 18.88 -3.03
N THR A 252 4.56 19.25 -2.13
CA THR A 252 3.64 18.28 -1.50
C THR A 252 2.61 17.73 -2.50
N PHE A 253 2.14 18.56 -3.42
CA PHE A 253 1.25 18.19 -4.52
C PHE A 253 2.01 18.28 -5.84
N THR A 254 1.89 17.25 -6.66
CA THR A 254 2.60 17.15 -7.96
C THR A 254 1.66 16.87 -9.12
N ASP A 255 0.34 16.97 -8.88
CA ASP A 255 -0.67 16.33 -9.71
C ASP A 255 -1.07 17.12 -10.96
N ASP A 256 -0.81 18.42 -10.92
CA ASP A 256 -1.15 19.47 -11.88
C ASP A 256 0.07 20.21 -12.44
N ILE A 257 1.27 19.94 -11.92
CA ILE A 257 2.50 20.52 -12.44
C ILE A 257 2.64 20.09 -13.89
N TYR A 258 2.76 21.06 -14.79
CA TYR A 258 2.94 20.85 -16.21
C TYR A 258 4.43 20.87 -16.57
N TYR A 259 5.16 21.89 -16.12
CA TYR A 259 6.60 22.03 -16.36
C TYR A 259 7.41 22.20 -15.06
N HIS A 260 8.60 21.61 -15.07
CA HIS A 260 9.69 21.96 -14.19
C HIS A 260 10.67 22.84 -14.97
N GLN A 261 11.01 24.01 -14.44
CA GLN A 261 11.84 24.98 -15.13
C GLN A 261 12.96 25.49 -14.22
N ILE A 262 14.09 25.86 -14.81
CA ILE A 262 15.19 26.56 -14.14
C ILE A 262 15.45 27.84 -14.92
N PHE A 263 15.47 28.95 -14.21
CA PHE A 263 15.82 30.26 -14.75
C PHE A 263 17.12 30.78 -14.12
N MET A 264 17.84 31.57 -14.90
CA MET A 264 19.07 32.27 -14.53
C MET A 264 18.81 33.77 -14.59
N MET A 265 19.32 34.52 -13.63
CA MET A 265 19.29 35.99 -13.64
C MET A 265 20.56 36.56 -13.03
N LYS A 266 20.82 37.85 -13.27
CA LYS A 266 21.88 38.58 -12.56
C LYS A 266 21.35 39.15 -11.24
N LYS A 267 22.24 39.38 -10.28
CA LYS A 267 21.88 39.95 -8.95
C LYS A 267 21.24 41.33 -9.07
N VAL A 268 21.57 42.09 -10.11
CA VAL A 268 20.96 43.40 -10.39
C VAL A 268 19.46 43.30 -10.70
N ASP A 269 19.01 42.21 -11.31
CA ASP A 269 17.62 42.01 -11.74
C ASP A 269 16.73 41.42 -10.61
N LEU A 270 17.32 41.10 -9.45
CA LEU A 270 16.60 40.49 -8.33
C LEU A 270 15.43 41.35 -7.81
N ALA A 271 15.56 42.68 -7.86
CA ALA A 271 14.50 43.58 -7.44
C ALA A 271 13.30 43.52 -8.39
N ASP A 272 13.57 43.53 -9.70
CA ASP A 272 12.55 43.44 -10.75
C ASP A 272 11.89 42.06 -10.74
N PHE A 273 12.68 41.00 -10.50
CA PHE A 273 12.16 39.64 -10.36
C PHE A 273 11.21 39.50 -9.17
N ARG A 274 11.54 40.13 -8.03
CA ARG A 274 10.65 40.13 -6.86
C ARG A 274 9.35 40.87 -7.14
N ALA A 275 9.40 41.99 -7.87
CA ALA A 275 8.20 42.72 -8.28
C ALA A 275 7.33 41.90 -9.23
N TYR A 276 7.94 41.20 -10.20
CA TYR A 276 7.26 40.26 -11.10
C TYR A 276 6.57 39.13 -10.31
N ASN A 277 7.26 38.48 -9.38
CA ASN A 277 6.70 37.41 -8.55
C ASN A 277 5.56 37.91 -7.61
N GLU A 278 5.65 39.14 -7.12
CA GLU A 278 4.55 39.78 -6.38
C GLU A 278 3.34 40.07 -7.28
N GLU A 279 3.56 40.50 -8.53
CA GLU A 279 2.49 40.69 -9.52
C GLU A 279 1.75 39.38 -9.82
N LEU A 280 2.46 38.26 -9.97
CA LEU A 280 1.85 36.94 -10.18
C LEU A 280 0.86 36.57 -9.06
N LYS A 281 1.24 36.82 -7.80
CA LYS A 281 0.36 36.58 -6.64
C LYS A 281 -0.86 37.51 -6.62
N LEU A 282 -0.70 38.76 -7.06
CA LEU A 282 -1.82 39.69 -7.18
C LEU A 282 -2.77 39.26 -8.31
N ILE A 283 -2.25 38.79 -9.43
CA ILE A 283 -3.04 38.24 -10.54
C ILE A 283 -3.80 36.99 -10.11
N GLU A 284 -3.15 36.07 -9.38
CA GLU A 284 -3.81 34.89 -8.80
C GLU A 284 -4.98 35.29 -7.89
N ALA A 285 -4.75 36.19 -6.93
CA ALA A 285 -5.79 36.64 -6.02
C ALA A 285 -6.94 37.36 -6.78
N ASN A 286 -6.61 38.11 -7.82
CA ASN A 286 -7.60 38.76 -8.68
C ASN A 286 -8.39 37.75 -9.53
N ASN A 287 -7.74 36.72 -10.08
CA ASN A 287 -8.41 35.67 -10.84
C ASN A 287 -9.47 34.96 -9.99
N ILE A 288 -9.17 34.70 -8.72
CA ILE A 288 -10.13 34.12 -7.76
C ILE A 288 -11.26 35.13 -7.48
N ALA A 289 -10.93 36.39 -7.18
CA ALA A 289 -11.92 37.42 -6.87
C ALA A 289 -12.90 37.68 -8.04
N VAL A 290 -12.41 37.72 -9.28
CA VAL A 290 -13.22 37.91 -10.50
C VAL A 290 -14.21 36.75 -10.71
N LYS A 291 -13.85 35.53 -10.30
CA LYS A 291 -14.75 34.37 -10.34
C LYS A 291 -15.87 34.47 -9.29
N GLU A 292 -15.64 35.20 -8.20
CA GLU A 292 -16.63 35.42 -7.14
C GLU A 292 -17.54 36.62 -7.42
N ASP A 293 -16.99 37.68 -8.01
CA ASP A 293 -17.70 38.89 -8.41
C ASP A 293 -17.24 39.34 -9.80
N SER A 294 -18.11 39.12 -10.78
CA SER A 294 -17.85 39.47 -12.19
C SER A 294 -17.78 40.98 -12.47
N THR A 295 -18.05 41.83 -11.47
CA THR A 295 -17.86 43.29 -11.58
C THR A 295 -16.41 43.73 -11.33
N ILE A 296 -15.57 42.86 -10.75
CA ILE A 296 -14.15 43.12 -10.55
C ILE A 296 -13.43 43.04 -11.90
N ALA A 297 -12.62 44.04 -12.21
CA ALA A 297 -11.82 44.05 -13.43
C ALA A 297 -10.67 43.02 -13.33
N LYS A 298 -10.46 42.27 -14.42
CA LYS A 298 -9.32 41.35 -14.54
C LYS A 298 -8.02 42.14 -14.73
N ILE A 299 -7.05 41.90 -13.86
CA ILE A 299 -5.70 42.45 -13.96
C ILE A 299 -4.96 41.74 -15.11
N GLN A 300 -4.26 42.50 -15.93
CA GLN A 300 -3.39 41.97 -16.99
C GLN A 300 -1.93 42.11 -16.55
N PRO A 301 -1.07 41.12 -16.81
CA PRO A 301 0.34 41.19 -16.48
C PRO A 301 0.99 42.41 -17.15
N GLN A 302 1.77 43.17 -16.39
CA GLN A 302 2.49 44.36 -16.87
C GLN A 302 4.01 44.15 -16.87
N LEU A 303 4.52 43.31 -15.96
CA LEU A 303 5.95 43.01 -15.85
C LEU A 303 6.28 41.74 -16.64
N GLU A 304 7.40 41.78 -17.36
CA GLU A 304 7.99 40.59 -17.97
C GLU A 304 8.91 39.91 -16.94
N ASN A 305 9.09 38.59 -17.06
CA ASN A 305 10.02 37.85 -16.22
C ASN A 305 11.46 38.29 -16.60
N PRO A 306 12.22 38.94 -15.69
CA PRO A 306 13.57 39.40 -16.00
C PRO A 306 14.61 38.27 -15.95
N ALA A 307 14.22 37.06 -15.55
CA ALA A 307 15.09 35.89 -15.55
C ALA A 307 14.97 35.10 -16.88
N GLU A 308 16.10 34.57 -17.35
CA GLU A 308 16.21 33.84 -18.61
C GLU A 308 16.06 32.33 -18.37
N LEU A 309 15.24 31.66 -19.19
CA LEU A 309 15.02 30.22 -19.10
C LEU A 309 16.27 29.46 -19.57
N ILE A 310 16.83 28.59 -18.71
CA ILE A 310 18.00 27.76 -19.06
C ILE A 310 17.66 26.27 -19.17
N TYR A 311 16.53 25.83 -18.61
CA TYR A 311 16.09 24.44 -18.67
C TYR A 311 14.58 24.33 -18.47
N MET A 312 13.95 23.44 -19.23
CA MET A 312 12.56 23.06 -19.07
C MET A 312 12.37 21.58 -19.34
N ARG A 313 11.45 20.96 -18.60
CA ARG A 313 10.90 19.63 -18.93
C ARG A 313 9.45 19.48 -18.48
N TYR A 314 8.72 18.56 -19.10
CA TYR A 314 7.41 18.14 -18.62
C TYR A 314 7.51 17.45 -17.25
N SER A 315 6.42 17.51 -16.48
CA SER A 315 6.24 16.74 -15.25
C SER A 315 5.66 15.35 -15.53
N GLY A 316 6.30 14.30 -15.01
CA GLY A 316 5.93 12.90 -15.22
C GLY A 316 4.72 12.37 -14.47
N TYR A 317 3.67 13.16 -14.25
CA TYR A 317 2.49 12.76 -13.48
C TYR A 317 1.89 11.43 -13.98
N PRO A 318 1.52 10.47 -13.11
CA PRO A 318 1.51 10.48 -11.64
C PRO A 318 2.77 9.95 -10.96
N TYR A 319 3.91 9.94 -11.66
CA TYR A 319 5.16 9.40 -11.12
C TYR A 319 6.06 10.50 -10.59
N THR A 320 6.82 10.18 -9.55
CA THR A 320 7.80 11.09 -8.96
C THR A 320 8.95 11.33 -9.96
N PRO A 321 9.14 12.58 -10.43
CA PRO A 321 10.14 12.91 -11.43
C PRO A 321 11.55 12.98 -10.82
N SER A 322 12.58 13.09 -11.66
CA SER A 322 13.96 13.33 -11.18
C SER A 322 14.07 14.68 -10.48
N LYS A 323 14.70 14.74 -9.31
CA LYS A 323 14.93 16.02 -8.62
C LYS A 323 16.32 16.62 -8.85
N THR A 324 17.04 16.09 -9.84
CA THR A 324 18.37 16.55 -10.23
C THR A 324 18.41 16.86 -11.73
N GLN A 325 19.21 17.84 -12.12
CA GLN A 325 19.47 18.19 -13.51
C GLN A 325 20.90 18.70 -13.69
N THR A 326 21.53 18.36 -14.82
CA THR A 326 22.83 18.91 -15.23
C THR A 326 22.68 19.74 -16.50
N ILE A 327 23.48 20.80 -16.63
CA ILE A 327 23.56 21.62 -17.84
C ILE A 327 25.04 21.82 -18.17
N ASP A 328 25.47 21.34 -19.34
CA ASP A 328 26.84 21.49 -19.82
C ASP A 328 27.01 22.86 -20.48
N ILE A 329 28.12 23.54 -20.19
CA ILE A 329 28.50 24.83 -20.79
C ILE A 329 29.48 24.54 -21.92
N ILE A 330 29.10 24.93 -23.14
CA ILE A 330 29.87 24.68 -24.36
C ILE A 330 30.29 26.04 -24.92
N ASP A 331 31.60 26.26 -25.03
CA ASP A 331 32.18 27.52 -25.53
C ASP A 331 31.65 28.78 -24.82
N GLY A 332 31.46 28.70 -23.49
CA GLY A 332 30.95 29.81 -22.67
C GLY A 332 29.46 30.09 -22.85
N ARG A 333 28.70 29.12 -23.39
CA ARG A 333 27.26 29.26 -23.66
C ARG A 333 26.47 28.11 -23.03
N ILE A 334 25.28 28.44 -22.55
CA ILE A 334 24.26 27.48 -22.15
C ILE A 334 23.39 27.23 -23.38
N ILE A 335 23.49 26.03 -23.94
CA ILE A 335 22.76 25.63 -25.14
C ILE A 335 21.89 24.42 -24.78
N SER A 336 20.57 24.53 -24.99
CA SER A 336 19.69 23.37 -24.92
C SER A 336 19.79 22.57 -26.22
N SER A 337 19.87 21.24 -26.13
CA SER A 337 19.73 20.36 -27.28
C SER A 337 18.28 20.24 -27.79
N LYS A 338 17.34 20.87 -27.08
CA LYS A 338 15.90 20.87 -27.38
C LYS A 338 15.40 22.29 -27.56
N THR A 339 14.58 22.49 -28.59
CA THR A 339 13.70 23.64 -28.71
C THR A 339 12.49 23.42 -27.81
N TYR A 340 12.21 24.38 -26.95
CA TYR A 340 11.06 24.36 -26.05
C TYR A 340 9.86 25.05 -26.69
N GLN A 341 8.66 24.86 -26.17
CA GLN A 341 7.49 25.65 -26.56
C GLN A 341 6.93 26.38 -25.34
N ASN A 342 6.61 27.65 -25.51
CA ASN A 342 5.92 28.43 -24.50
C ASN A 342 4.50 27.86 -24.29
N ALA A 343 4.17 27.52 -23.04
CA ALA A 343 2.89 26.93 -22.68
C ALA A 343 1.67 27.82 -23.02
N VAL A 344 1.87 29.14 -23.04
CA VAL A 344 0.83 30.15 -23.18
C VAL A 344 0.76 30.69 -24.60
N THR A 345 1.90 31.04 -25.20
CA THR A 345 1.94 31.65 -26.54
C THR A 345 2.10 30.63 -27.67
N GLY A 346 2.58 29.42 -27.36
CA GLY A 346 2.91 28.40 -28.37
C GLY A 346 4.19 28.70 -29.16
N GLU A 347 4.91 29.77 -28.81
CA GLU A 347 6.15 30.15 -29.47
C GLU A 347 7.29 29.19 -29.10
N GLU A 348 8.16 28.92 -30.09
CA GLU A 348 9.38 28.16 -29.86
C GLU A 348 10.38 28.98 -29.05
N ILE A 349 10.98 28.34 -28.04
CA ILE A 349 12.01 28.91 -27.18
C ILE A 349 13.28 28.11 -27.40
N ASP A 350 14.25 28.72 -28.06
CA ASP A 350 15.61 28.19 -28.18
C ASP A 350 16.48 28.77 -27.07
N VAL A 351 17.02 27.91 -26.22
CA VAL A 351 17.96 28.33 -25.17
C VAL A 351 19.36 28.38 -25.76
N ASP A 352 19.85 29.60 -25.97
CA ASP A 352 21.22 29.90 -26.37
C ASP A 352 21.68 31.19 -25.66
N LEU A 353 22.24 31.04 -24.46
CA LEU A 353 22.55 32.14 -23.54
C LEU A 353 24.04 32.21 -23.24
N GLU A 354 24.58 33.43 -23.13
CA GLU A 354 25.97 33.65 -22.72
C GLU A 354 26.15 33.40 -21.22
N PHE A 355 27.20 32.67 -20.86
CA PHE A 355 27.56 32.38 -19.49
C PHE A 355 28.99 32.90 -19.21
N ASP A 356 29.08 34.01 -18.47
CA ASP A 356 30.36 34.62 -18.13
C ASP A 356 31.02 33.90 -16.95
N GLU A 357 31.90 32.95 -17.27
CA GLU A 357 32.67 32.18 -16.30
C GLU A 357 33.60 33.06 -15.42
N ASN A 358 33.84 34.32 -15.77
CA ASN A 358 34.66 35.23 -14.98
C ASN A 358 33.87 35.97 -13.89
N ASN A 359 32.53 35.95 -13.95
CA ASN A 359 31.66 36.70 -13.04
C ASN A 359 30.55 35.83 -12.44
N LEU A 360 30.93 34.64 -11.99
CA LEU A 360 30.03 33.61 -11.45
C LEU A 360 29.19 34.09 -10.25
N ASP A 361 29.78 34.95 -9.41
CA ASP A 361 29.13 35.49 -8.20
C ASP A 361 27.96 36.44 -8.51
N ASP A 362 27.80 36.89 -9.77
CA ASP A 362 26.69 37.76 -10.20
C ASP A 362 25.42 36.98 -10.53
N TYR A 363 25.51 35.65 -10.71
CA TYR A 363 24.35 34.83 -11.09
C TYR A 363 23.52 34.38 -9.88
N LEU A 364 22.20 34.37 -10.07
CA LEU A 364 21.21 33.74 -9.21
C LEU A 364 20.36 32.80 -10.04
N PHE A 365 19.91 31.71 -9.41
CA PHE A 365 19.06 30.71 -10.05
C PHE A 365 17.75 30.56 -9.30
N VAL A 366 16.66 30.37 -10.03
CA VAL A 366 15.34 30.07 -9.45
C VAL A 366 14.74 28.87 -10.15
N PHE A 367 14.06 28.03 -9.38
CA PHE A 367 13.35 26.88 -9.88
C PHE A 367 11.86 27.20 -9.91
N SER A 368 11.23 26.90 -11.03
CA SER A 368 9.83 27.18 -11.27
C SER A 368 9.00 25.90 -11.42
N LEU A 369 7.80 25.96 -10.85
CA LEU A 369 6.71 25.02 -11.04
C LEU A 369 5.58 25.73 -11.79
N PHE A 370 5.38 25.35 -13.05
CA PHE A 370 4.29 25.85 -13.88
C PHE A 370 3.21 24.78 -13.99
N ASP A 371 1.98 25.09 -13.61
CA ASP A 371 0.85 24.15 -13.62
C ASP A 371 0.05 24.18 -14.95
N ILE A 372 -0.88 23.24 -15.09
CA ILE A 372 -1.75 23.14 -16.28
C ILE A 372 -2.73 24.31 -16.39
N ALA A 373 -3.08 24.96 -15.27
CA ALA A 373 -3.99 26.10 -15.23
C ALA A 373 -3.32 27.42 -15.61
N GLY A 374 -1.99 27.43 -15.72
CA GLY A 374 -1.17 28.57 -16.11
C GLY A 374 -0.68 29.41 -14.92
N TYR A 375 -0.73 28.89 -13.69
CA TYR A 375 -0.05 29.51 -12.56
C TYR A 375 1.39 29.01 -12.46
N GLU A 376 2.25 29.89 -11.96
CA GLU A 376 3.67 29.64 -11.84
C GLU A 376 4.15 30.05 -10.44
N THR A 377 4.95 29.19 -9.81
CA THR A 377 5.61 29.53 -8.54
C THR A 377 7.11 29.31 -8.61
N PHE A 378 7.84 30.20 -7.95
CA PHE A 378 9.30 30.20 -7.93
C PHE A 378 9.83 29.86 -6.55
N SER A 379 10.93 29.10 -6.52
CA SER A 379 11.75 28.92 -5.32
C SER A 379 12.34 30.24 -4.84
N ASP A 380 12.89 30.24 -3.63
CA ASP A 380 13.78 31.33 -3.24
C ASP A 380 15.05 31.28 -4.13
N PRO A 381 15.64 32.43 -4.50
CA PRO A 381 16.84 32.45 -5.35
C PRO A 381 18.02 31.73 -4.70
N ALA A 382 18.64 30.83 -5.45
CA ALA A 382 19.83 30.11 -5.06
C ALA A 382 21.08 30.81 -5.58
N GLU A 383 22.08 30.97 -4.71
CA GLU A 383 23.43 31.38 -5.10
C GLU A 383 24.19 30.19 -5.68
N LEU A 384 25.16 30.49 -6.55
CA LEU A 384 25.99 29.48 -7.18
C LEU A 384 27.14 29.04 -6.25
N GLU A 385 27.19 27.77 -5.90
CA GLU A 385 28.35 27.17 -5.24
C GLU A 385 29.37 26.72 -6.30
N ILE A 386 30.65 26.97 -6.06
CA ILE A 386 31.72 26.66 -7.03
C ILE A 386 32.61 25.55 -6.45
N ILE A 387 32.71 24.43 -7.16
CA ILE A 387 33.51 23.27 -6.77
C ILE A 387 34.30 22.69 -7.96
N ASN A 388 35.17 21.73 -7.66
CA ASN A 388 35.77 20.83 -8.64
C ASN A 388 35.22 19.41 -8.46
N SER A 389 35.38 18.56 -9.47
CA SER A 389 34.83 17.20 -9.50
C SER A 389 35.35 16.29 -8.38
N ASP A 390 36.46 16.62 -7.70
CA ASP A 390 36.98 15.89 -6.53
C ASP A 390 36.04 15.96 -5.31
N LYS A 391 35.13 16.94 -5.28
CA LYS A 391 34.11 17.09 -4.24
C LYS A 391 32.85 16.27 -4.51
N LEU A 392 32.69 15.75 -5.73
CA LEU A 392 31.51 14.97 -6.09
C LEU A 392 31.59 13.53 -5.54
N PRO A 393 30.45 12.95 -5.14
CA PRO A 393 30.44 11.58 -4.65
C PRO A 393 30.72 10.57 -5.76
N VAL A 394 31.58 9.59 -5.50
CA VAL A 394 31.85 8.52 -6.47
C VAL A 394 30.73 7.49 -6.44
N VAL A 395 30.05 7.28 -7.57
CA VAL A 395 29.02 6.23 -7.72
C VAL A 395 29.69 4.91 -8.09
N PRO A 396 29.47 3.81 -7.35
CA PRO A 396 30.00 2.51 -7.74
C PRO A 396 29.29 2.00 -9.01
N PRO A 397 29.96 1.18 -9.84
CA PRO A 397 29.30 0.52 -10.96
C PRO A 397 28.14 -0.35 -10.46
N PHE A 398 27.10 -0.43 -11.26
CA PHE A 398 25.88 -1.17 -10.95
C PHE A 398 25.50 -2.12 -12.06
N SER A 399 24.66 -3.09 -11.72
CA SER A 399 24.09 -4.05 -12.64
C SER A 399 22.61 -4.28 -12.33
N VAL A 400 21.86 -4.67 -13.36
CA VAL A 400 20.45 -5.02 -13.24
C VAL A 400 20.24 -6.40 -13.83
N VAL A 401 19.63 -7.27 -13.05
CA VAL A 401 19.30 -8.65 -13.45
C VAL A 401 17.86 -8.96 -13.08
N ASP A 402 17.24 -9.90 -13.78
CA ASP A 402 15.98 -10.49 -13.34
C ASP A 402 16.16 -11.17 -11.98
N ARG A 403 15.17 -11.05 -11.09
CA ARG A 403 15.26 -11.66 -9.77
C ARG A 403 15.07 -13.16 -9.89
N GLU A 404 16.05 -13.92 -9.44
CA GLU A 404 15.94 -15.39 -9.39
C GLU A 404 14.89 -15.86 -8.37
N ASN A 405 14.24 -16.99 -8.67
CA ASN A 405 13.25 -17.69 -7.85
C ASN A 405 11.98 -16.88 -7.54
N ASP A 406 11.58 -15.95 -8.41
CA ASP A 406 10.41 -15.10 -8.20
C ASP A 406 9.27 -15.36 -9.21
N LYS A 407 8.17 -14.60 -9.08
CA LYS A 407 7.00 -14.71 -9.97
C LYS A 407 7.14 -13.84 -11.22
N GLY A 408 8.33 -13.30 -11.50
CA GLY A 408 8.61 -12.36 -12.57
C GLY A 408 8.08 -10.98 -12.24
N ASP A 409 8.17 -10.56 -10.99
CA ASP A 409 7.64 -9.28 -10.51
C ASP A 409 8.74 -8.35 -9.99
N TYR A 410 10.01 -8.76 -10.03
CA TYR A 410 11.14 -7.94 -9.60
C TYR A 410 12.32 -7.97 -10.55
N ASN A 411 12.89 -6.78 -10.81
CA ASN A 411 14.27 -6.69 -11.24
C ASN A 411 15.15 -6.41 -10.02
N LEU A 412 16.29 -7.08 -9.92
CA LEU A 412 17.28 -6.86 -8.88
C LEU A 412 18.37 -5.90 -9.40
N VAL A 413 18.39 -4.69 -8.84
CA VAL A 413 19.43 -3.68 -9.09
C VAL A 413 20.50 -3.83 -8.01
N LYS A 414 21.77 -4.00 -8.39
CA LYS A 414 22.90 -4.25 -7.47
C LYS A 414 24.03 -3.26 -7.74
N TRP A 415 24.65 -2.73 -6.70
CA TRP A 415 25.81 -1.84 -6.82
C TRP A 415 26.75 -1.98 -5.64
N GLY A 416 27.98 -1.54 -5.83
CA GLY A 416 28.98 -1.44 -4.76
C GLY A 416 29.44 -2.78 -4.17
N LYS A 417 30.21 -2.65 -3.09
CA LYS A 417 30.83 -3.74 -2.31
C LYS A 417 30.18 -3.84 -0.92
N PRO A 418 30.35 -4.94 -0.18
CA PRO A 418 29.70 -5.15 1.11
C PRO A 418 29.93 -4.05 2.13
N ILE A 419 28.92 -3.75 2.95
CA ILE A 419 29.04 -2.89 4.13
C ILE A 419 28.56 -3.63 5.37
N ALA A 420 29.27 -3.42 6.48
CA ALA A 420 28.80 -3.70 7.82
C ALA A 420 28.92 -2.42 8.64
N PHE A 421 27.90 -2.13 9.45
CA PHE A 421 27.92 -0.99 10.35
C PHE A 421 27.24 -1.35 11.67
N LEU A 422 27.79 -0.82 12.76
CA LEU A 422 27.34 -1.02 14.12
C LEU A 422 26.03 -0.26 14.36
N THR A 423 25.10 -0.87 15.08
CA THR A 423 23.75 -0.33 15.30
C THR A 423 23.45 -0.03 16.76
N ASN A 424 23.95 -0.84 17.69
CA ASN A 424 23.85 -0.58 19.12
C ASN A 424 24.92 -1.35 19.91
N SER A 425 25.05 -1.02 21.20
CA SER A 425 25.89 -1.79 22.12
C SER A 425 25.27 -1.93 23.52
N SER A 426 25.71 -2.92 24.27
CA SER A 426 25.30 -3.15 25.67
C SER A 426 26.39 -3.82 26.48
N TYR A 427 26.57 -3.41 27.74
CA TYR A 427 27.51 -4.05 28.65
C TYR A 427 26.97 -5.40 29.14
N LEU A 428 27.84 -6.40 29.20
CA LEU A 428 27.50 -7.75 29.65
C LEU A 428 27.84 -8.01 31.12
N ASN A 429 28.52 -7.06 31.78
CA ASN A 429 28.93 -7.17 33.17
C ASN A 429 28.94 -5.80 33.86
N ASP A 430 28.78 -5.81 35.18
CA ASP A 430 28.74 -4.59 36.01
C ASP A 430 30.05 -3.80 35.97
N ALA A 431 31.18 -4.49 35.79
CA ALA A 431 32.50 -3.87 35.63
C ALA A 431 32.69 -3.16 34.28
N LYS A 432 31.71 -3.26 33.35
CA LYS A 432 31.74 -2.62 32.02
C LYS A 432 32.93 -3.00 31.12
N THR A 433 33.59 -4.11 31.39
CA THR A 433 34.75 -4.61 30.62
C THR A 433 34.39 -5.58 29.50
N LYS A 434 33.11 -5.95 29.35
CA LYS A 434 32.62 -6.79 28.25
C LYS A 434 31.47 -6.10 27.54
N LEU A 435 31.61 -5.92 26.23
CA LEU A 435 30.63 -5.24 25.39
C LEU A 435 30.05 -6.21 24.36
N LEU A 436 28.72 -6.24 24.26
CA LEU A 436 28.00 -6.82 23.14
C LEU A 436 27.69 -5.70 22.16
N VAL A 437 28.13 -5.83 20.91
CA VAL A 437 27.88 -4.86 19.84
C VAL A 437 27.07 -5.54 18.76
N ASN A 438 25.95 -4.94 18.37
CA ASN A 438 25.15 -5.41 17.25
C ASN A 438 25.51 -4.63 15.99
N TYR A 439 25.43 -5.29 14.84
CA TYR A 439 25.75 -4.68 13.55
C TYR A 439 24.74 -5.15 12.48
N GLU A 440 24.56 -4.33 11.47
CA GLU A 440 23.83 -4.65 10.26
C GLU A 440 24.80 -4.89 9.10
N LEU A 441 24.36 -5.72 8.15
CA LEU A 441 25.17 -6.16 7.02
C LEU A 441 24.38 -5.98 5.73
N ASN A 442 24.90 -5.15 4.85
CA ASN A 442 24.35 -4.86 3.54
C ASN A 442 25.34 -5.30 2.47
N SER A 443 25.01 -6.37 1.76
CA SER A 443 25.76 -6.86 0.60
C SER A 443 24.86 -6.94 -0.62
N ASN A 444 25.41 -7.42 -1.71
CA ASN A 444 24.64 -7.86 -2.87
C ASN A 444 25.06 -9.29 -3.26
N LYS A 445 24.24 -9.95 -4.08
CA LYS A 445 24.50 -11.33 -4.54
C LYS A 445 25.85 -11.54 -5.24
N ASP A 446 26.48 -10.48 -5.76
CA ASP A 446 27.78 -10.60 -6.43
C ASP A 446 28.94 -10.79 -5.43
N TYR A 447 28.77 -10.29 -4.20
CA TYR A 447 29.73 -10.41 -3.10
C TYR A 447 29.14 -11.24 -1.96
N LYS A 448 29.17 -12.57 -2.11
CA LYS A 448 28.81 -13.48 -1.02
C LYS A 448 29.90 -13.45 0.05
N ILE A 449 29.55 -12.91 1.21
CA ILE A 449 30.43 -12.77 2.37
C ILE A 449 30.65 -14.15 2.99
N LYS A 450 31.91 -14.46 3.30
CA LYS A 450 32.32 -15.65 4.04
C LYS A 450 32.72 -15.31 5.47
N ASN A 451 33.40 -14.18 5.66
CA ASN A 451 33.82 -13.70 6.97
C ASN A 451 33.68 -12.18 7.05
N VAL A 452 33.39 -11.71 8.25
CA VAL A 452 33.54 -10.31 8.64
C VAL A 452 34.59 -10.25 9.74
N TYR A 453 35.52 -9.32 9.61
CA TYR A 453 36.58 -9.11 10.59
C TYR A 453 36.41 -7.74 11.22
N PHE A 454 36.52 -7.69 12.55
CA PHE A 454 36.44 -6.46 13.33
C PHE A 454 37.74 -6.32 14.12
N ASN A 455 38.53 -5.28 13.81
CA ASN A 455 39.63 -4.84 14.68
C ASN A 455 39.11 -3.68 15.53
N VAL A 456 39.37 -3.72 16.83
CA VAL A 456 38.91 -2.71 17.78
C VAL A 456 40.11 -2.01 18.38
N TYR A 457 40.06 -0.68 18.40
CA TYR A 457 41.12 0.16 18.94
C TYR A 457 40.55 1.14 19.97
N ASP A 458 41.39 1.56 20.90
CA ASP A 458 41.06 2.66 21.82
C ASP A 458 41.20 4.04 21.14
N MET A 459 40.95 5.10 21.90
CA MET A 459 41.12 6.49 21.44
C MET A 459 42.58 6.83 21.08
N ALA A 460 43.56 6.15 21.68
CA ALA A 460 44.99 6.37 21.42
C ALA A 460 45.52 5.55 20.23
N GLY A 461 44.68 4.71 19.61
CA GLY A 461 45.04 3.83 18.50
C GLY A 461 45.67 2.50 18.92
N ASN A 462 45.65 2.15 20.20
CA ASN A 462 46.11 0.84 20.64
C ASN A 462 45.06 -0.22 20.31
N HIS A 463 45.49 -1.33 19.71
CA HIS A 463 44.63 -2.47 19.41
C HIS A 463 44.15 -3.15 20.71
N LEU A 464 42.84 -3.27 20.88
CA LEU A 464 42.19 -3.83 22.06
C LEU A 464 41.75 -5.28 21.85
N ASP A 465 41.02 -5.56 20.77
CA ASP A 465 40.43 -6.87 20.52
C ASP A 465 40.24 -7.10 19.01
N TYR A 466 40.15 -8.37 18.62
CA TYR A 466 39.91 -8.81 17.25
C TYR A 466 38.84 -9.88 17.23
N VAL A 467 37.82 -9.69 16.38
CA VAL A 467 36.76 -10.66 16.17
C VAL A 467 36.72 -11.09 14.71
N ASN A 468 36.81 -12.41 14.50
CA ASN A 468 36.56 -13.04 13.21
C ASN A 468 35.22 -13.77 13.23
N GLU A 469 34.26 -13.24 12.49
CA GLU A 469 32.91 -13.79 12.43
C GLU A 469 32.71 -14.59 11.13
N TYR A 470 32.79 -15.92 11.30
CA TYR A 470 32.58 -16.89 10.22
C TYR A 470 31.10 -17.07 9.87
N TYR A 471 30.20 -16.91 10.85
CA TYR A 471 28.76 -16.97 10.69
C TYR A 471 28.17 -15.66 11.19
N GLN A 472 27.48 -14.93 10.32
CA GLN A 472 27.06 -13.55 10.58
C GLN A 472 25.85 -13.52 11.52
N ASP A 473 26.12 -13.66 12.81
CA ASP A 473 25.17 -13.61 13.92
C ASP A 473 24.65 -12.19 14.18
N LYS A 474 25.19 -11.19 13.47
CA LYS A 474 24.84 -9.76 13.59
C LYS A 474 25.15 -9.18 14.97
N LYS A 475 25.98 -9.87 15.75
CA LYS A 475 26.39 -9.51 17.10
C LYS A 475 27.80 -10.03 17.41
N ILE A 476 28.63 -9.17 17.98
CA ILE A 476 29.98 -9.51 18.42
C ILE A 476 30.17 -9.20 19.89
N LYS A 477 31.02 -9.98 20.56
CA LYS A 477 31.40 -9.77 21.95
C LYS A 477 32.87 -9.42 22.01
N ILE A 478 33.18 -8.29 22.63
CA ILE A 478 34.55 -7.79 22.76
C ILE A 478 34.88 -7.50 24.22
N ASN A 479 36.16 -7.59 24.55
CA ASN A 479 36.68 -7.18 25.85
C ASN A 479 37.28 -5.78 25.72
N ILE A 480 36.97 -4.93 26.68
CA ILE A 480 37.44 -3.54 26.72
C ILE A 480 37.97 -3.20 28.12
N PRO A 481 38.91 -2.23 28.24
CA PRO A 481 39.34 -1.69 29.53
C PRO A 481 38.20 -1.06 30.34
N GLU A 482 38.46 -0.77 31.62
CA GLU A 482 37.58 0.10 32.41
C GLU A 482 37.65 1.54 31.88
N ASP A 483 36.56 2.30 32.04
CA ASP A 483 36.46 3.73 31.69
C ASP A 483 36.77 4.10 30.24
N VAL A 484 36.21 3.34 29.29
CA VAL A 484 36.30 3.65 27.86
C VAL A 484 35.22 4.63 27.42
N TYR A 485 35.64 5.78 26.89
CA TYR A 485 34.77 6.82 26.34
C TYR A 485 34.61 6.76 24.82
N GLU A 486 35.56 6.15 24.11
CA GLU A 486 35.56 6.03 22.65
C GLU A 486 36.21 4.70 22.22
N LEU A 487 35.61 4.02 21.24
CA LEU A 487 36.17 2.86 20.56
C LEU A 487 36.15 3.09 19.05
N ASN A 488 37.24 2.72 18.38
CA ASN A 488 37.35 2.78 16.92
C ASN A 488 37.30 1.36 16.36
N PHE A 489 36.42 1.12 15.40
CA PHE A 489 36.28 -0.16 14.71
C PHE A 489 36.78 -0.03 13.28
N GLU A 490 37.63 -0.98 12.87
CA GLU A 490 37.94 -1.25 11.47
C GLU A 490 37.27 -2.56 11.05
N ILE A 491 36.45 -2.49 10.00
CA ILE A 491 35.66 -3.62 9.52
C ILE A 491 36.09 -3.99 8.11
N THR A 492 36.44 -5.26 7.92
CA THR A 492 36.87 -5.81 6.63
C THR A 492 36.18 -7.14 6.34
N PHE A 493 36.25 -7.60 5.09
CA PHE A 493 35.50 -8.78 4.64
C PHE A 493 36.37 -9.77 3.91
N ARG A 494 35.99 -11.05 4.00
CA ARG A 494 36.39 -12.07 3.03
C ARG A 494 35.17 -12.48 2.23
N CYS A 495 35.21 -12.30 0.91
CA CYS A 495 34.11 -12.63 0.01
C CYS A 495 34.49 -13.74 -0.98
N ASN A 496 33.53 -14.15 -1.82
CA ASN A 496 33.78 -14.97 -3.01
C ASN A 496 34.62 -14.23 -4.08
N LYS A 497 34.53 -12.90 -4.15
CA LYS A 497 35.35 -12.03 -5.00
C LYS A 497 36.37 -11.28 -4.13
N GLU A 498 37.55 -11.01 -4.66
CA GLU A 498 38.57 -10.21 -3.96
C GLU A 498 38.13 -8.75 -3.84
N LEU A 499 38.46 -8.14 -2.69
CA LEU A 499 38.25 -6.72 -2.41
C LEU A 499 39.61 -6.02 -2.41
N PRO A 500 39.69 -4.74 -2.79
CA PRO A 500 40.92 -3.96 -2.63
C PRO A 500 41.41 -3.93 -1.18
N GLU A 501 42.71 -3.90 -0.98
CA GLU A 501 43.33 -3.90 0.37
C GLU A 501 42.94 -2.67 1.19
N ASP A 502 42.67 -1.53 0.54
CA ASP A 502 42.22 -0.28 1.13
C ASP A 502 40.70 -0.23 1.39
N TYR A 503 39.96 -1.31 1.11
CA TYR A 503 38.53 -1.41 1.38
C TYR A 503 38.26 -1.68 2.87
N ILE A 504 38.46 -0.65 3.69
CA ILE A 504 38.30 -0.69 5.13
C ILE A 504 37.18 0.27 5.53
N LEU A 505 36.19 -0.26 6.26
CA LEU A 505 35.14 0.55 6.86
C LEU A 505 35.55 0.95 8.26
N THR A 506 35.33 2.21 8.62
CA THR A 506 35.64 2.71 9.96
C THR A 506 34.41 3.31 10.62
N GLN A 507 34.21 2.99 11.91
CA GLN A 507 33.11 3.53 12.70
C GLN A 507 33.51 3.65 14.15
N LYS A 508 33.01 4.70 14.81
CA LYS A 508 33.26 4.94 16.22
C LYS A 508 32.08 4.55 17.08
N LEU A 509 32.35 4.03 18.28
CA LEU A 509 31.38 4.04 19.38
C LEU A 509 31.79 5.11 20.39
N ILE A 510 30.86 5.99 20.76
CA ILE A 510 31.10 7.10 21.69
C ILE A 510 30.20 6.95 22.91
N TYR A 511 30.76 7.20 24.10
CA TYR A 511 30.02 7.09 25.35
C TYR A 511 29.03 8.23 25.49
N ASP A 512 27.77 7.89 25.73
CA ASP A 512 26.70 8.84 25.99
C ASP A 512 26.32 8.82 27.47
N GLU A 513 26.42 9.99 28.11
CA GLU A 513 26.15 10.19 29.54
C GLU A 513 24.68 9.94 29.90
N VAL A 514 23.75 10.18 28.96
CA VAL A 514 22.31 10.07 29.22
C VAL A 514 21.88 8.59 29.30
N SER A 515 22.27 7.80 28.30
CA SER A 515 22.00 6.36 28.25
C SER A 515 22.96 5.52 29.09
N LYS A 516 24.09 6.10 29.49
CA LYS A 516 25.22 5.41 30.12
C LYS A 516 25.76 4.24 29.29
N SER A 517 25.71 4.36 27.97
CA SER A 517 26.11 3.33 27.01
C SER A 517 26.93 3.89 25.84
N LEU A 518 27.62 3.03 25.11
CA LEU A 518 28.39 3.38 23.92
C LEU A 518 27.49 3.34 22.68
N TYR A 519 27.33 4.44 21.96
CA TYR A 519 26.51 4.49 20.74
C TYR A 519 27.34 4.64 19.47
N PRO A 520 26.91 4.00 18.37
CA PRO A 520 27.57 4.12 17.09
C PRO A 520 27.37 5.50 16.47
N ASN A 521 28.48 6.08 16.01
CA ASN A 521 28.51 7.30 15.23
C ASN A 521 28.51 6.98 13.72
N ASP A 522 28.86 7.93 12.88
CA ASP A 522 28.91 7.80 11.43
C ASP A 522 29.89 6.72 10.94
N ILE A 523 29.52 6.11 9.82
CA ILE A 523 30.27 5.03 9.15
C ILE A 523 31.00 5.60 7.93
N TYR A 524 32.29 5.32 7.84
CA TYR A 524 33.16 5.83 6.79
C TYR A 524 33.74 4.70 5.94
N LEU A 525 33.86 4.96 4.63
CA LEU A 525 34.66 4.17 3.71
C LEU A 525 35.82 5.05 3.23
N GLY A 526 37.04 4.78 3.71
CA GLY A 526 38.13 5.75 3.59
C GLY A 526 37.75 7.06 4.29
N ASN A 527 37.73 8.17 3.55
CA ASN A 527 37.32 9.50 4.05
C ASN A 527 35.83 9.81 3.81
N GLU A 528 35.11 8.95 3.09
CA GLU A 528 33.72 9.20 2.71
C GLU A 528 32.75 8.77 3.82
N ASN A 529 31.99 9.71 4.37
CA ASN A 529 30.89 9.41 5.30
C ASN A 529 29.68 8.87 4.52
N LEU A 530 29.38 7.58 4.67
CA LEU A 530 28.32 6.93 3.88
C LEU A 530 26.90 7.37 4.27
N ARG A 531 26.72 8.01 5.43
CA ARG A 531 25.40 8.50 5.88
C ARG A 531 25.03 9.85 5.25
N ASN A 532 26.02 10.58 4.75
CA ASN A 532 25.79 11.86 4.08
C ASN A 532 25.17 11.69 2.69
N TYR A 533 25.22 10.49 2.12
CA TYR A 533 24.81 10.25 0.75
C TYR A 533 23.61 9.32 0.65
N GLU A 534 22.84 9.52 -0.40
CA GLU A 534 21.68 8.73 -0.76
C GLU A 534 21.79 8.33 -2.24
N TYR A 535 21.34 7.12 -2.53
CA TYR A 535 21.18 6.64 -3.90
C TYR A 535 19.74 6.83 -4.35
N TYR A 536 19.58 7.46 -5.50
CA TYR A 536 18.33 7.60 -6.23
C TYR A 536 18.39 6.64 -7.41
N VAL A 537 17.65 5.54 -7.32
CA VAL A 537 17.52 4.61 -8.45
C VAL A 537 16.38 5.12 -9.32
N TYR A 538 16.74 5.59 -10.50
CA TYR A 538 15.78 6.03 -11.50
C TYR A 538 15.56 4.93 -12.51
N LYS A 539 14.31 4.79 -12.95
CA LYS A 539 13.95 3.86 -14.02
C LYS A 539 13.03 4.53 -15.02
N ARG A 540 13.08 4.05 -16.24
CA ARG A 540 12.26 4.54 -17.35
C ARG A 540 11.73 3.35 -18.13
N ASN A 541 10.42 3.25 -18.38
CA ASN A 541 9.93 2.15 -19.22
C ASN A 541 10.01 2.46 -20.70
N TYR A 542 9.99 1.44 -21.55
CA TYR A 542 9.99 1.61 -23.01
C TYR A 542 8.81 2.47 -23.52
N SER A 543 7.73 2.55 -22.74
CA SER A 543 6.55 3.33 -23.10
C SER A 543 6.58 4.81 -22.70
N SER A 544 7.64 5.29 -22.07
CA SER A 544 7.78 6.66 -21.55
C SER A 544 9.23 7.13 -21.66
N GLU A 545 9.46 8.39 -22.01
CA GLU A 545 10.83 8.91 -22.15
C GLU A 545 11.41 9.50 -20.85
N GLU A 546 10.62 9.58 -19.77
CA GLU A 546 11.06 10.16 -18.50
C GLU A 546 11.60 9.14 -17.48
N TYR A 547 12.73 9.50 -16.87
CA TYR A 547 13.25 8.82 -15.71
C TYR A 547 12.47 9.17 -14.45
N ARG A 548 11.75 8.19 -13.90
CA ARG A 548 11.01 8.30 -12.65
C ARG A 548 11.78 7.66 -11.50
N LEU A 549 11.62 8.22 -10.31
CA LEU A 549 12.23 7.66 -9.10
C LEU A 549 11.59 6.30 -8.80
N SER A 550 12.38 5.22 -8.85
CA SER A 550 11.94 3.93 -8.31
C SER A 550 12.03 3.95 -6.79
N LYS A 551 13.22 4.26 -6.25
CA LYS A 551 13.46 4.26 -4.82
C LYS A 551 14.60 5.19 -4.46
N LYS A 552 14.39 5.92 -3.36
CA LYS A 552 15.42 6.61 -2.60
C LYS A 552 15.99 5.65 -1.54
N ILE A 553 17.31 5.51 -1.50
CA ILE A 553 17.99 4.46 -0.74
C ILE A 553 19.16 5.05 0.05
N PRO A 554 19.38 4.66 1.32
CA PRO A 554 20.55 5.12 2.07
C PRO A 554 21.88 4.72 1.42
N GLY A 555 22.93 5.54 1.62
CA GLY A 555 24.29 5.27 1.13
C GLY A 555 24.90 3.94 1.61
N THR A 556 24.32 3.33 2.64
CA THR A 556 24.74 2.04 3.20
C THR A 556 24.12 0.82 2.51
N GLN A 557 23.15 0.97 1.60
CA GLN A 557 22.53 -0.15 0.90
C GLN A 557 23.34 -0.56 -0.34
N ARG A 558 23.20 -1.81 -0.80
CA ARG A 558 23.94 -2.36 -1.95
C ARG A 558 23.09 -3.06 -3.02
N GLU A 559 21.80 -3.22 -2.76
CA GLU A 559 20.85 -3.75 -3.73
C GLU A 559 19.44 -3.20 -3.49
N LEU A 560 18.63 -3.24 -4.55
CA LEU A 560 17.21 -2.91 -4.57
C LEU A 560 16.47 -3.99 -5.35
N ASP A 561 15.49 -4.58 -4.68
CA ASP A 561 14.42 -5.33 -5.33
C ASP A 561 13.40 -4.34 -5.91
N ASP A 562 13.54 -4.00 -7.19
CA ASP A 562 12.63 -3.10 -7.88
C ASP A 562 11.38 -3.84 -8.35
N ASN A 563 10.25 -3.58 -7.69
CA ASN A 563 8.97 -4.19 -8.05
C ASN A 563 8.47 -3.64 -9.40
N ILE A 564 8.28 -4.56 -10.34
CA ILE A 564 7.65 -4.31 -11.63
C ILE A 564 6.18 -4.68 -11.54
N ARG A 565 5.37 -3.68 -11.20
CA ARG A 565 3.93 -3.85 -11.13
C ARG A 565 3.38 -4.08 -12.54
N TYR A 566 2.82 -5.26 -12.75
CA TYR A 566 2.02 -5.56 -13.93
C TYR A 566 0.87 -4.57 -14.07
N THR A 567 0.98 -3.65 -15.03
CA THR A 567 -0.13 -2.75 -15.36
C THR A 567 -1.23 -3.56 -16.03
N ASN A 568 -2.28 -3.90 -15.29
CA ASN A 568 -3.39 -4.71 -15.79
C ASN A 568 -4.67 -3.90 -15.98
N SER A 569 -4.57 -2.57 -16.12
CA SER A 569 -5.74 -1.69 -16.18
C SER A 569 -5.60 -0.52 -17.13
N HIS A 570 -6.70 -0.19 -17.78
CA HIS A 570 -6.90 1.05 -18.51
C HIS A 570 -7.61 2.06 -17.61
N PHE A 571 -7.07 3.26 -17.61
CA PHE A 571 -7.67 4.44 -17.01
C PHE A 571 -8.39 5.21 -18.11
N LYS A 572 -9.70 5.39 -17.95
CA LYS A 572 -10.56 6.05 -18.95
C LYS A 572 -11.49 7.04 -18.28
N LEU A 573 -11.53 8.27 -18.80
CA LEU A 573 -12.60 9.19 -18.43
C LEU A 573 -13.95 8.63 -18.88
N VAL A 574 -14.97 8.79 -18.03
CA VAL A 574 -16.33 8.32 -18.25
C VAL A 574 -17.26 9.52 -18.29
N LYS A 575 -17.47 10.09 -19.48
CA LYS A 575 -18.30 11.29 -19.65
C LYS A 575 -19.73 10.98 -20.10
N ASN A 576 -19.97 9.79 -20.67
CA ASN A 576 -21.25 9.42 -21.29
C ASN A 576 -21.78 8.07 -20.79
N TYR A 577 -23.08 7.82 -21.00
CA TYR A 577 -23.76 6.60 -20.59
C TYR A 577 -24.87 6.20 -21.58
N ASP A 578 -25.30 4.94 -21.54
CA ASP A 578 -26.48 4.41 -22.21
C ASP A 578 -27.41 3.84 -21.12
N ALA A 579 -28.47 4.58 -20.80
CA ALA A 579 -29.43 4.25 -19.74
C ALA A 579 -30.18 2.94 -20.03
N ASP A 580 -30.66 2.76 -21.26
CA ASP A 580 -31.45 1.59 -21.66
C ASP A 580 -30.63 0.31 -21.54
N LYS A 581 -29.35 0.36 -21.93
CA LYS A 581 -28.44 -0.80 -21.86
C LYS A 581 -27.71 -0.91 -20.53
N GLN A 582 -27.86 0.08 -19.63
CA GLN A 582 -27.14 0.19 -18.35
C GLN A 582 -25.62 0.12 -18.54
N LEU A 583 -25.09 0.94 -19.46
CA LEU A 583 -23.66 1.00 -19.78
C LEU A 583 -23.08 2.38 -19.50
N PHE A 584 -21.85 2.39 -19.00
CA PHE A 584 -20.98 3.56 -19.03
C PHE A 584 -20.15 3.52 -20.31
N LEU A 585 -19.99 4.67 -20.96
CA LEU A 585 -19.33 4.79 -22.26
C LEU A 585 -17.94 5.41 -22.08
N VAL A 586 -16.92 4.71 -22.60
CA VAL A 586 -15.53 5.17 -22.58
C VAL A 586 -14.93 5.21 -23.98
N SER A 587 -13.88 6.00 -24.15
CA SER A 587 -13.12 6.03 -25.40
C SER A 587 -12.57 4.64 -25.75
N PRO A 588 -12.82 4.11 -26.96
CA PRO A 588 -12.30 2.82 -27.41
C PRO A 588 -10.85 2.91 -27.91
N SER A 589 -10.27 4.11 -27.96
CA SER A 589 -8.86 4.30 -28.31
C SER A 589 -7.96 4.00 -27.11
N PHE A 590 -6.76 3.48 -27.33
CA PHE A 590 -5.78 3.25 -26.26
C PHE A 590 -4.35 3.41 -26.79
N THR A 591 -3.46 3.81 -25.89
CA THR A 591 -2.06 4.11 -26.20
C THR A 591 -1.17 2.89 -25.94
N LEU A 592 -0.37 2.55 -26.93
CA LEU A 592 0.63 1.48 -26.90
C LEU A 592 1.99 2.01 -26.40
N ARG A 593 2.36 3.24 -26.80
CA ARG A 593 3.57 3.96 -26.40
C ARG A 593 3.28 5.45 -26.29
N LEU A 594 3.70 6.09 -25.20
CA LEU A 594 3.69 7.54 -25.04
C LEU A 594 5.06 8.10 -25.44
N ASP A 595 5.04 9.30 -26.00
CA ASP A 595 6.20 10.04 -26.46
C ASP A 595 6.21 11.41 -25.75
N GLU A 596 7.39 11.98 -25.46
CA GLU A 596 7.56 13.18 -24.62
C GLU A 596 6.78 14.38 -25.17
N ASP A 597 6.86 14.62 -26.48
CA ASP A 597 6.14 15.72 -27.15
C ASP A 597 4.71 15.34 -27.53
N ARG A 598 4.27 14.12 -27.18
CA ARG A 598 2.98 13.49 -27.53
C ARG A 598 2.73 13.31 -29.03
N GLU A 599 3.47 13.98 -29.92
CA GLU A 599 3.32 13.95 -31.37
C GLU A 599 3.52 12.55 -31.97
N ASN A 600 4.49 11.80 -31.44
CA ASN A 600 4.85 10.45 -31.93
C ASN A 600 4.26 9.30 -31.07
N SER A 601 3.28 9.60 -30.22
CA SER A 601 2.62 8.59 -29.37
C SER A 601 1.89 7.55 -30.21
N ILE A 602 2.22 6.27 -30.01
CA ILE A 602 1.58 5.16 -30.72
C ILE A 602 0.24 4.86 -30.06
N SER A 603 -0.86 5.26 -30.70
CA SER A 603 -2.22 4.98 -30.25
C SER A 603 -3.01 4.21 -31.30
N THR A 604 -3.96 3.39 -30.85
CA THR A 604 -4.83 2.61 -31.74
C THR A 604 -6.23 2.46 -31.15
N ASN A 605 -7.12 1.75 -31.83
CA ASN A 605 -8.51 1.56 -31.43
C ASN A 605 -8.87 0.07 -31.24
N LEU A 606 -9.80 -0.20 -30.32
CA LEU A 606 -10.43 -1.51 -30.15
C LEU A 606 -11.08 -2.00 -31.45
N TYR A 607 -11.70 -1.08 -32.19
CA TYR A 607 -12.49 -1.37 -33.38
C TYR A 607 -11.71 -0.97 -34.64
N PRO A 608 -11.29 -1.93 -35.48
CA PRO A 608 -10.57 -1.64 -36.72
C PRO A 608 -11.32 -0.70 -37.67
N SER A 609 -12.67 -0.75 -37.67
CA SER A 609 -13.50 0.14 -38.47
C SER A 609 -13.26 1.63 -38.21
N GLU A 610 -12.93 2.01 -36.97
CA GLU A 610 -12.65 3.42 -36.64
C GLU A 610 -11.29 3.85 -37.17
N ILE A 611 -10.34 2.93 -37.25
CA ILE A 611 -9.01 3.18 -37.84
C ILE A 611 -9.18 3.39 -39.35
N GLU A 612 -9.97 2.54 -40.01
CA GLU A 612 -10.31 2.69 -41.43
C GLU A 612 -11.04 4.01 -41.71
N LYS A 613 -12.01 4.38 -40.85
CA LYS A 613 -12.71 5.68 -40.93
C LYS A 613 -11.71 6.85 -40.86
N ASN A 614 -10.77 6.82 -39.92
CA ASN A 614 -9.75 7.86 -39.77
C ASN A 614 -8.83 7.94 -41.00
N ILE A 615 -8.36 6.79 -41.51
CA ILE A 615 -7.53 6.74 -42.73
C ILE A 615 -8.27 7.38 -43.92
N THR A 616 -9.54 7.05 -44.11
CA THR A 616 -10.37 7.66 -45.17
C THR A 616 -10.55 9.15 -44.95
N SER A 617 -10.79 9.59 -43.71
CA SER A 617 -10.94 11.00 -43.37
C SER A 617 -9.67 11.80 -43.63
N TYR A 618 -8.50 11.28 -43.25
CA TYR A 618 -7.22 11.96 -43.48
C TYR A 618 -6.93 12.11 -44.97
N LYS A 619 -7.14 11.05 -45.77
CA LYS A 619 -7.01 11.12 -47.24
C LYS A 619 -7.96 12.15 -47.86
N LYS A 620 -9.19 12.23 -47.35
CA LYS A 620 -10.18 13.21 -47.81
C LYS A 620 -9.74 14.63 -47.47
N ASN A 621 -9.33 14.89 -46.23
CA ASN A 621 -8.88 16.21 -45.79
C ASN A 621 -7.66 16.68 -46.58
N ILE A 622 -6.67 15.80 -46.80
CA ILE A 622 -5.50 16.10 -47.65
C ILE A 622 -5.95 16.56 -49.03
N ALA A 623 -6.83 15.81 -49.70
CA ALA A 623 -7.34 16.17 -51.02
C ALA A 623 -8.14 17.49 -51.03
N GLU A 624 -8.91 17.77 -49.97
CA GLU A 624 -9.66 19.03 -49.83
C GLU A 624 -8.73 20.24 -49.65
N TYR A 625 -7.71 20.15 -48.79
CA TYR A 625 -6.72 21.21 -48.63
C TYR A 625 -5.88 21.41 -49.90
N GLU A 626 -5.43 20.33 -50.55
CA GLU A 626 -4.71 20.39 -51.84
C GLU A 626 -5.54 21.09 -52.92
N ALA A 627 -6.84 20.76 -53.04
CA ALA A 627 -7.74 21.41 -53.99
C ALA A 627 -8.03 22.89 -53.64
N SER A 628 -8.06 23.23 -52.35
CA SER A 628 -8.30 24.61 -51.91
C SER A 628 -7.15 25.55 -52.26
N LYS A 629 -5.90 25.04 -52.31
CA LYS A 629 -4.69 25.82 -52.59
C LYS A 629 -4.72 26.55 -53.93
N ASP A 630 -5.36 25.98 -54.94
CA ASP A 630 -5.49 26.59 -56.28
C ASP A 630 -6.32 27.89 -56.27
N THR A 631 -7.07 28.13 -55.19
CA THR A 631 -7.98 29.29 -55.05
C THR A 631 -7.52 30.32 -54.01
N LEU A 632 -6.44 30.02 -53.26
CA LEU A 632 -5.91 30.91 -52.22
C LEU A 632 -4.87 31.87 -52.82
N THR A 633 -4.94 33.15 -52.45
CA THR A 633 -3.99 34.19 -52.90
C THR A 633 -3.18 34.82 -51.77
N ASP A 634 -3.49 34.48 -50.52
CA ASP A 634 -2.81 34.97 -49.32
C ASP A 634 -1.74 33.97 -48.85
N GLU A 635 -0.52 34.47 -48.60
CA GLU A 635 0.63 33.64 -48.22
C GLU A 635 0.41 32.93 -46.88
N VAL A 636 -0.29 33.57 -45.93
CA VAL A 636 -0.61 32.97 -44.62
C VAL A 636 -1.64 31.85 -44.79
N ALA A 637 -2.69 32.06 -45.59
CA ALA A 637 -3.67 31.03 -45.88
C ALA A 637 -3.07 29.82 -46.61
N ILE A 638 -2.14 30.04 -47.55
CA ILE A 638 -1.40 28.96 -48.24
C ILE A 638 -0.55 28.18 -47.24
N LYS A 639 0.22 28.88 -46.38
CA LYS A 639 1.01 28.23 -45.33
C LYS A 639 0.15 27.39 -44.38
N ASN A 640 -0.99 27.91 -43.93
CA ASN A 640 -1.91 27.16 -43.07
C ASN A 640 -2.46 25.89 -43.76
N ALA A 641 -2.73 25.96 -45.07
CA ALA A 641 -3.13 24.79 -45.84
C ALA A 641 -2.00 23.77 -45.97
N ASP A 642 -0.76 24.22 -46.19
CA ASP A 642 0.43 23.35 -46.23
C ASP A 642 0.69 22.68 -44.87
N ASP A 643 0.65 23.43 -43.78
CA ASP A 643 0.79 22.93 -42.41
C ASP A 643 -0.31 21.86 -42.11
N ALA A 644 -1.55 22.09 -42.58
CA ALA A 644 -2.64 21.13 -42.42
C ALA A 644 -2.45 19.84 -43.27
N ILE A 645 -1.98 19.97 -44.52
CA ILE A 645 -1.66 18.82 -45.38
C ILE A 645 -0.57 17.98 -44.73
N GLU A 646 0.52 18.62 -44.29
CA GLU A 646 1.63 17.97 -43.62
C GLU A 646 1.15 17.22 -42.35
N TYR A 647 0.32 17.86 -41.54
CA TYR A 647 -0.28 17.25 -40.36
C TYR A 647 -1.04 15.95 -40.68
N TYR A 648 -1.93 15.97 -41.67
CA TYR A 648 -2.70 14.76 -42.03
C TYR A 648 -1.85 13.70 -42.73
N GLN A 649 -0.86 14.09 -43.54
CA GLN A 649 0.08 13.18 -44.18
C GLN A 649 0.92 12.42 -43.13
N LYS A 650 1.51 13.14 -42.17
CA LYS A 650 2.24 12.54 -41.04
C LYS A 650 1.38 11.53 -40.27
N ARG A 651 0.11 11.88 -39.96
CA ARG A 651 -0.83 10.98 -39.26
C ARG A 651 -1.17 9.73 -40.08
N LEU A 652 -1.33 9.87 -41.39
CA LEU A 652 -1.60 8.76 -42.29
C LEU A 652 -0.40 7.81 -42.36
N GLU A 653 0.79 8.35 -42.64
CA GLU A 653 2.06 7.62 -42.70
C GLU A 653 2.30 6.86 -41.39
N PHE A 654 2.12 7.54 -40.25
CA PHE A 654 2.25 6.92 -38.93
C PHE A 654 1.36 5.68 -38.75
N ILE A 655 0.09 5.74 -39.18
CA ILE A 655 -0.83 4.61 -39.04
C ILE A 655 -0.46 3.47 -40.01
N THR A 656 0.00 3.80 -41.22
CA THR A 656 0.25 2.80 -42.27
C THR A 656 1.63 2.18 -42.24
N GLU A 657 2.64 2.92 -41.77
CA GLU A 657 4.05 2.55 -41.85
C GLU A 657 4.66 2.16 -40.49
N ASN A 658 4.04 2.55 -39.37
CA ASN A 658 4.53 2.14 -38.05
C ASN A 658 4.57 0.60 -37.95
N PRO A 659 5.73 -0.03 -37.64
CA PRO A 659 5.87 -1.48 -37.71
C PRO A 659 4.91 -2.26 -36.80
N ILE A 660 4.47 -1.67 -35.68
CA ILE A 660 3.55 -2.29 -34.73
C ILE A 660 2.12 -2.20 -35.25
N LEU A 661 1.70 -1.02 -35.71
CA LEU A 661 0.34 -0.81 -36.25
C LEU A 661 0.16 -1.55 -37.58
N HIS A 662 1.16 -1.52 -38.45
CA HIS A 662 1.21 -2.28 -39.70
C HIS A 662 1.03 -3.78 -39.42
N ARG A 663 1.81 -4.34 -38.48
CA ARG A 663 1.68 -5.74 -38.09
C ARG A 663 0.30 -6.06 -37.48
N ALA A 664 -0.25 -5.13 -36.69
CA ALA A 664 -1.58 -5.29 -36.12
C ALA A 664 -2.69 -5.32 -37.20
N ALA A 665 -2.51 -4.59 -38.30
CA ALA A 665 -3.46 -4.55 -39.43
C ALA A 665 -3.51 -5.85 -40.25
N GLU A 666 -2.44 -6.65 -40.25
CA GLU A 666 -2.41 -7.95 -40.95
C GLU A 666 -3.34 -9.01 -40.33
N PHE A 667 -3.72 -8.84 -39.06
CA PHE A 667 -4.58 -9.80 -38.36
C PHE A 667 -6.04 -9.68 -38.78
N LYS A 668 -6.54 -10.67 -39.53
CA LYS A 668 -7.96 -10.75 -39.93
C LYS A 668 -8.95 -10.94 -38.76
N ASN A 669 -8.51 -11.58 -37.67
CA ASN A 669 -9.35 -11.83 -36.50
C ASN A 669 -9.09 -10.78 -35.42
N SER A 670 -10.13 -10.03 -35.03
CA SER A 670 -10.07 -8.98 -34.01
C SER A 670 -9.52 -9.48 -32.67
N THR A 671 -9.82 -10.72 -32.27
CA THR A 671 -9.32 -11.31 -31.02
C THR A 671 -7.81 -11.53 -31.08
N ASN A 672 -7.29 -12.02 -32.21
CA ASN A 672 -5.86 -12.25 -32.37
C ASN A 672 -5.09 -10.93 -32.49
N ARG A 673 -5.66 -9.93 -33.18
CA ARG A 673 -5.14 -8.56 -33.20
C ARG A 673 -5.03 -8.01 -31.78
N LEU A 674 -6.10 -8.10 -30.98
CA LEU A 674 -6.09 -7.61 -29.60
C LEU A 674 -5.09 -8.38 -28.72
N LYS A 675 -4.97 -9.71 -28.86
CA LYS A 675 -3.95 -10.49 -28.14
C LYS A 675 -2.52 -10.04 -28.49
N PHE A 676 -2.26 -9.69 -29.75
CA PHE A 676 -0.97 -9.16 -30.17
C PHE A 676 -0.69 -7.78 -29.53
N LEU A 677 -1.66 -6.87 -29.60
CA LEU A 677 -1.55 -5.52 -29.03
C LEU A 677 -1.43 -5.55 -27.50
N ASP A 678 -2.21 -6.40 -26.83
CA ASP A 678 -2.15 -6.65 -25.39
C ASP A 678 -0.76 -7.13 -24.98
N LYS A 679 -0.25 -8.18 -25.66
CA LYS A 679 1.09 -8.70 -25.43
C LYS A 679 2.16 -7.63 -25.64
N TYR A 680 2.10 -6.86 -26.73
CA TYR A 680 3.04 -5.76 -26.99
C TYR A 680 3.00 -4.71 -25.87
N THR A 681 1.81 -4.24 -25.52
CA THR A 681 1.60 -3.21 -24.50
C THR A 681 2.17 -3.64 -23.15
N HIS A 682 1.94 -4.90 -22.79
CA HIS A 682 2.49 -5.49 -21.58
C HIS A 682 4.02 -5.45 -21.55
N PHE A 683 4.69 -5.84 -22.64
CA PHE A 683 6.15 -5.74 -22.71
C PHE A 683 6.64 -4.29 -22.68
N ALA A 684 6.07 -3.39 -23.48
CA ALA A 684 6.49 -2.00 -23.52
C ALA A 684 6.38 -1.31 -22.14
N LYS A 685 5.29 -1.56 -21.40
CA LYS A 685 5.07 -0.96 -20.09
C LYS A 685 5.93 -1.57 -18.97
N ASN A 686 6.27 -2.86 -19.09
CA ASN A 686 6.99 -3.61 -18.04
C ASN A 686 8.50 -3.74 -18.29
N SER A 687 9.02 -3.09 -19.34
CA SER A 687 10.45 -3.14 -19.65
C SER A 687 11.10 -1.82 -19.33
N PHE A 688 12.18 -1.85 -18.54
CA PHE A 688 12.77 -0.69 -17.91
C PHE A 688 14.27 -0.55 -18.19
N GLU A 689 14.70 0.69 -18.41
CA GLU A 689 16.08 1.12 -18.28
C GLU A 689 16.31 1.66 -16.88
N TYR A 690 17.57 1.65 -16.42
CA TYR A 690 17.93 2.10 -15.08
C TYR A 690 19.16 3.01 -15.13
N LYS A 691 19.18 3.98 -14.22
CA LYS A 691 20.35 4.78 -13.86
C LYS A 691 20.34 5.06 -12.37
N ILE A 692 21.50 5.32 -11.79
CA ILE A 692 21.65 5.63 -10.37
C ILE A 692 22.28 7.01 -10.23
N VAL A 693 21.72 7.83 -9.33
CA VAL A 693 22.32 9.08 -8.88
C VAL A 693 22.73 8.91 -7.42
N LYS A 694 23.97 9.25 -7.06
CA LYS A 694 24.40 9.38 -5.67
C LYS A 694 24.49 10.86 -5.35
N SER A 695 23.77 11.32 -4.32
CA SER A 695 23.71 12.74 -3.93
C SER A 695 23.80 12.90 -2.42
N ASP A 696 24.34 14.04 -1.97
CA ASP A 696 24.28 14.52 -0.58
C ASP A 696 23.02 15.37 -0.27
N GLY A 697 22.19 15.62 -1.28
CA GLY A 697 20.98 16.44 -1.17
C GLY A 697 21.20 17.95 -1.37
N LYS A 698 22.43 18.38 -1.66
CA LYS A 698 22.82 19.81 -1.76
C LYS A 698 23.38 20.17 -3.14
N GLY A 699 23.04 19.41 -4.18
CA GLY A 699 23.56 19.64 -5.53
C GLY A 699 24.91 18.96 -5.81
N HIS A 700 25.55 18.34 -4.81
CA HIS A 700 26.73 17.50 -5.01
C HIS A 700 26.30 16.08 -5.35
N PHE A 701 26.10 15.83 -6.65
CA PHE A 701 25.73 14.50 -7.12
C PHE A 701 26.59 14.01 -8.27
N THR A 702 26.50 12.72 -8.51
CA THR A 702 27.04 12.09 -9.71
C THR A 702 26.01 11.11 -10.24
N GLU A 703 25.80 11.15 -11.55
CA GLU A 703 24.86 10.30 -12.28
C GLU A 703 25.62 9.26 -13.09
N THR A 704 25.17 8.00 -13.03
CA THR A 704 25.69 6.95 -13.91
C THR A 704 25.08 7.06 -15.30
N PRO A 705 25.80 6.64 -16.36
CA PRO A 705 25.16 6.32 -17.63
C PRO A 705 24.03 5.30 -17.47
N VAL A 706 23.14 5.26 -18.45
CA VAL A 706 22.08 4.23 -18.54
C VAL A 706 22.71 2.85 -18.56
N TYR A 707 22.20 1.93 -17.73
CA TYR A 707 22.70 0.56 -17.71
C TYR A 707 22.48 -0.16 -19.03
N GLN A 708 23.51 -0.81 -19.53
CA GLN A 708 23.45 -1.66 -20.71
C GLN A 708 24.19 -2.97 -20.45
N ARG A 709 23.56 -4.09 -20.82
CA ARG A 709 24.22 -5.40 -20.78
C ARG A 709 25.09 -5.62 -22.02
N GLU A 710 26.19 -6.35 -21.87
CA GLU A 710 27.01 -6.74 -23.02
C GLU A 710 26.28 -7.71 -23.97
N THR A 711 25.40 -8.55 -23.42
CA THR A 711 24.65 -9.57 -24.16
C THR A 711 23.20 -9.56 -23.73
N ARG A 712 22.32 -9.96 -24.67
CA ARG A 712 20.88 -10.09 -24.39
C ARG A 712 20.64 -11.09 -23.27
N ASP A 713 19.67 -10.82 -22.41
CA ASP A 713 19.31 -11.70 -21.30
C ASP A 713 19.15 -13.17 -21.77
N PRO A 714 19.92 -14.13 -21.20
CA PRO A 714 19.89 -15.53 -21.62
C PRO A 714 18.56 -16.24 -21.33
N TYR A 715 17.77 -15.75 -20.37
CA TYR A 715 16.43 -16.26 -20.06
C TYR A 715 15.35 -15.68 -20.98
N PHE A 716 15.72 -14.76 -21.88
CA PHE A 716 14.78 -14.17 -22.81
C PHE A 716 14.29 -15.21 -23.84
N PRO A 717 12.97 -15.39 -24.02
CA PRO A 717 12.44 -16.36 -24.97
C PRO A 717 12.80 -15.94 -26.40
N LYS A 718 13.67 -16.72 -27.03
CA LYS A 718 14.13 -16.53 -28.44
C LYS A 718 12.99 -16.46 -29.46
N ASN A 719 11.80 -16.97 -29.11
CA ASN A 719 10.63 -17.03 -29.99
C ASN A 719 9.68 -15.84 -29.81
N ILE A 720 9.93 -14.94 -28.85
CA ILE A 720 9.24 -13.65 -28.73
C ILE A 720 10.12 -12.61 -29.44
N ILE A 721 10.22 -12.73 -30.76
CA ILE A 721 10.93 -11.75 -31.59
C ILE A 721 9.94 -10.64 -31.93
N PHE A 722 9.93 -9.60 -31.10
CA PHE A 722 9.53 -8.29 -31.60
C PHE A 722 10.79 -7.71 -32.27
N SER A 723 10.98 -7.97 -33.55
CA SER A 723 12.07 -7.39 -34.36
C SER A 723 12.06 -5.85 -34.37
N ASN A 724 11.02 -5.25 -33.79
CA ASN A 724 10.68 -3.84 -33.86
C ASN A 724 10.83 -3.13 -32.49
N LEU A 725 11.53 -3.75 -31.52
CA LEU A 725 11.87 -3.16 -30.21
C LEU A 725 13.40 -3.03 -30.12
N GLU A 726 13.92 -1.85 -30.40
CA GLU A 726 15.36 -1.54 -30.33
C GLU A 726 15.85 -1.61 -28.86
N GLY A 727 17.07 -2.11 -28.64
CA GLY A 727 17.67 -2.19 -27.29
C GLY A 727 17.04 -3.19 -26.30
N PHE A 728 16.04 -3.98 -26.71
CA PHE A 728 15.29 -4.85 -25.80
C PHE A 728 16.07 -6.09 -25.33
N GLY A 729 16.10 -6.30 -24.00
CA GLY A 729 16.90 -7.34 -23.34
C GLY A 729 18.38 -7.00 -23.19
N ILE A 730 18.79 -5.79 -23.60
CA ILE A 730 20.15 -5.24 -23.44
C ILE A 730 20.10 -4.00 -22.56
N GLN A 731 19.32 -2.99 -22.98
CA GLN A 731 19.11 -1.72 -22.29
C GLN A 731 17.76 -1.72 -21.55
N TYR A 732 16.71 -2.23 -22.20
CA TYR A 732 15.39 -2.42 -21.59
C TYR A 732 15.27 -3.83 -21.01
N LEU A 733 15.06 -3.92 -19.70
CA LEU A 733 15.03 -5.16 -18.93
C LEU A 733 13.63 -5.43 -18.39
N THR A 734 13.18 -6.68 -18.47
CA THR A 734 11.86 -7.14 -18.00
C THR A 734 12.06 -8.36 -17.12
N PRO A 735 11.31 -8.47 -16.02
CA PRO A 735 11.40 -9.66 -15.18
C PRO A 735 10.65 -10.84 -15.79
N HIS A 736 11.03 -12.06 -15.42
CA HIS A 736 10.45 -13.28 -15.95
C HIS A 736 10.04 -14.26 -14.84
N SER A 737 8.81 -14.78 -14.96
CA SER A 737 8.30 -15.73 -13.96
C SER A 737 9.09 -17.04 -13.98
N ASN A 738 9.63 -17.42 -12.83
CA ASN A 738 10.17 -18.76 -12.62
C ASN A 738 9.06 -19.72 -12.18
N TRP A 739 9.08 -20.93 -12.76
CA TRP A 739 8.10 -21.97 -12.45
C TRP A 739 8.35 -22.63 -11.09
N PHE A 740 9.59 -22.56 -10.59
CA PHE A 740 10.03 -23.26 -9.40
C PHE A 740 10.98 -22.38 -8.59
N ASP A 741 10.68 -22.19 -7.31
CA ASP A 741 11.57 -21.57 -6.34
C ASP A 741 12.54 -22.62 -5.81
N MET A 742 13.80 -22.53 -6.23
CA MET A 742 14.85 -23.46 -5.83
C MET A 742 15.19 -23.38 -4.33
N GLU A 743 14.90 -22.26 -3.67
CA GLU A 743 15.12 -22.10 -2.23
C GLU A 743 14.17 -22.97 -1.40
N MET A 744 13.00 -23.30 -1.97
CA MET A 744 11.99 -24.16 -1.36
C MET A 744 12.22 -25.66 -1.67
N LEU A 745 13.28 -26.03 -2.39
CA LEU A 745 13.59 -27.41 -2.72
C LEU A 745 13.71 -28.33 -1.48
N PRO A 746 14.40 -27.94 -0.38
CA PRO A 746 14.46 -28.78 0.83
C PRO A 746 13.08 -29.02 1.45
N ALA A 747 12.20 -28.02 1.41
CA ALA A 747 10.83 -28.14 1.92
C ALA A 747 10.00 -29.11 1.05
N LEU A 748 10.18 -29.06 -0.28
CA LEU A 748 9.54 -29.99 -1.20
C LEU A 748 9.99 -31.44 -0.93
N ILE A 749 11.30 -31.68 -0.80
CA ILE A 749 11.86 -33.00 -0.49
C ILE A 749 11.31 -33.52 0.84
N THR A 750 11.29 -32.67 1.87
CA THR A 750 10.75 -33.02 3.20
C THR A 750 9.26 -33.38 3.12
N THR A 751 8.49 -32.66 2.31
CA THR A 751 7.06 -32.94 2.09
C THR A 751 6.84 -34.29 1.43
N PHE A 752 7.65 -34.66 0.43
CA PHE A 752 7.60 -36.00 -0.18
C PHE A 752 7.97 -37.11 0.80
N ILE A 753 9.03 -36.92 1.59
CA ILE A 753 9.44 -37.88 2.63
C ILE A 753 8.30 -38.06 3.63
N PHE A 754 7.70 -36.97 4.11
CA PHE A 754 6.58 -37.02 5.04
C PHE A 754 5.36 -37.72 4.44
N GLY A 755 4.97 -37.40 3.22
CA GLY A 755 3.87 -38.06 2.52
C GLY A 755 4.09 -39.57 2.35
N LEU A 756 5.33 -39.97 2.05
CA LEU A 756 5.71 -41.39 1.97
C LEU A 756 5.63 -42.08 3.35
N LEU A 757 6.10 -41.43 4.42
CA LEU A 757 5.98 -41.93 5.78
C LEU A 757 4.52 -42.12 6.21
N VAL A 758 3.66 -41.11 5.96
CA VAL A 758 2.22 -41.16 6.22
C VAL A 758 1.60 -42.33 5.47
N PHE A 759 1.85 -42.46 4.17
CA PHE A 759 1.32 -43.56 3.35
C PHE A 759 1.77 -44.93 3.86
N ALA A 760 3.06 -45.09 4.17
CA ALA A 760 3.62 -46.34 4.66
C ALA A 760 3.03 -46.75 6.02
N LEU A 761 2.88 -45.80 6.95
CA LEU A 761 2.40 -46.05 8.31
C LEU A 761 0.88 -46.28 8.36
N ILE A 762 0.08 -45.56 7.55
CA ILE A 762 -1.34 -45.86 7.40
C ILE A 762 -1.54 -47.27 6.83
N LYS A 763 -0.77 -47.66 5.80
CA LYS A 763 -0.84 -49.02 5.23
C LYS A 763 -0.46 -50.08 6.26
N ARG A 764 0.50 -49.79 7.13
CA ARG A 764 0.91 -50.67 8.24
C ARG A 764 -0.18 -50.75 9.31
N ALA A 765 -0.78 -49.64 9.72
CA ALA A 765 -1.89 -49.60 10.68
C ALA A 765 -3.13 -50.36 10.16
N ARG A 766 -3.49 -50.17 8.88
CA ARG A 766 -4.61 -50.90 8.23
C ARG A 766 -4.39 -52.40 8.15
N LYS A 767 -3.14 -52.87 8.15
CA LYS A 767 -2.79 -54.30 8.20
C LYS A 767 -2.87 -54.90 9.62
N GLY A 768 -3.34 -54.14 10.61
CA GLY A 768 -3.53 -54.61 11.98
C GLY A 768 -2.26 -54.58 12.84
N TYR A 769 -1.20 -53.89 12.40
CA TYR A 769 -0.03 -53.66 13.26
C TYR A 769 -0.39 -52.62 14.33
N ASP A 770 -0.18 -52.98 15.59
CA ASP A 770 -0.39 -52.06 16.70
C ASP A 770 0.73 -51.00 16.74
N LEU A 771 0.37 -49.75 16.45
CA LEU A 771 1.30 -48.62 16.49
C LEU A 771 1.27 -48.01 17.89
N TYR A 772 2.35 -48.14 18.64
CA TYR A 772 2.47 -47.54 19.97
C TYR A 772 2.32 -46.02 19.93
N ILE A 773 1.36 -45.50 20.71
CA ILE A 773 1.17 -44.07 21.02
C ILE A 773 1.46 -43.85 22.51
N ARG A 774 2.23 -42.81 22.82
CA ARG A 774 2.49 -42.38 24.20
C ARG A 774 1.18 -41.96 24.88
N PRO A 775 0.88 -42.43 26.10
CA PRO A 775 -0.27 -41.94 26.85
C PRO A 775 -0.13 -40.45 27.18
N ILE A 776 -1.20 -39.68 27.00
CA ILE A 776 -1.27 -38.24 27.31
C ILE A 776 -2.19 -38.07 28.53
N ALA A 777 -1.64 -37.52 29.62
CA ALA A 777 -2.34 -37.42 30.90
C ALA A 777 -3.69 -36.69 30.79
N GLY A 778 -3.72 -35.55 30.08
CA GLY A 778 -4.95 -34.77 29.91
C GLY A 778 -6.07 -35.50 29.16
N ILE A 779 -5.74 -36.49 28.32
CA ILE A 779 -6.75 -37.30 27.61
C ILE A 779 -7.29 -38.42 28.50
N GLN A 780 -6.42 -39.04 29.31
CA GLN A 780 -6.81 -40.11 30.22
C GLN A 780 -7.78 -39.61 31.31
N GLU A 781 -7.63 -38.35 31.71
CA GLU A 781 -8.45 -37.73 32.75
C GLU A 781 -9.81 -37.20 32.26
N ILE A 782 -10.07 -37.22 30.94
CA ILE A 782 -11.36 -36.81 30.39
C ILE A 782 -12.49 -37.67 30.96
N ASP A 783 -12.34 -39.00 30.95
CA ASP A 783 -13.37 -39.92 31.45
C ASP A 783 -13.59 -39.76 32.97
N ASN A 784 -12.53 -39.55 33.74
CA ASN A 784 -12.61 -39.28 35.19
C ASN A 784 -13.31 -37.95 35.50
N ALA A 785 -12.98 -36.89 34.75
CA ALA A 785 -13.57 -35.56 34.94
C ALA A 785 -15.06 -35.53 34.57
N ILE A 786 -15.49 -36.33 33.58
CA ILE A 786 -16.91 -36.53 33.25
C ILE A 786 -17.61 -37.34 34.36
N GLY A 787 -17.00 -38.41 34.85
CA GLY A 787 -17.52 -39.20 35.97
C GLY A 787 -17.75 -38.35 37.22
N ARG A 788 -16.79 -37.48 37.56
CA ARG A 788 -16.93 -36.54 38.68
C ARG A 788 -18.08 -35.54 38.47
N ALA A 789 -18.24 -34.99 37.25
CA ALA A 789 -19.36 -34.11 36.94
C ALA A 789 -20.72 -34.82 37.12
N THR A 790 -20.78 -36.09 36.73
CA THR A 790 -21.94 -36.98 36.93
C THR A 790 -22.24 -37.16 38.42
N GLU A 791 -21.23 -37.56 39.21
CA GLU A 791 -21.36 -37.78 40.67
C GLU A 791 -21.81 -36.51 41.42
N MET A 792 -21.37 -35.33 40.96
CA MET A 792 -21.72 -34.05 41.55
C MET A 792 -23.08 -33.50 41.08
N GLY A 793 -23.73 -34.13 40.10
CA GLY A 793 -24.99 -33.66 39.51
C GLY A 793 -24.89 -32.27 38.88
N LYS A 794 -23.71 -31.89 38.39
CA LYS A 794 -23.39 -30.54 37.90
C LYS A 794 -22.95 -30.56 36.43
N PRO A 795 -23.20 -29.49 35.67
CA PRO A 795 -22.94 -29.51 34.24
C PRO A 795 -21.44 -29.47 33.90
N ILE A 796 -21.11 -30.05 32.74
CA ILE A 796 -19.82 -29.91 32.05
C ILE A 796 -19.88 -28.65 31.19
N LEU A 797 -18.85 -27.81 31.24
CA LEU A 797 -18.64 -26.72 30.30
C LEU A 797 -17.62 -27.16 29.23
N PHE A 798 -17.93 -26.96 27.95
CA PHE A 798 -16.97 -27.21 26.86
C PHE A 798 -16.88 -25.98 25.96
N VAL A 799 -15.68 -25.42 25.80
CA VAL A 799 -15.44 -24.28 24.91
C VAL A 799 -14.53 -24.72 23.76
N PRO A 800 -15.02 -24.78 22.51
CA PRO A 800 -14.25 -25.23 21.34
C PRO A 800 -13.37 -24.11 20.77
N GLY A 801 -12.67 -23.37 21.63
CA GLY A 801 -11.88 -22.20 21.26
C GLY A 801 -12.72 -20.96 20.93
N LEU A 802 -12.02 -19.85 20.70
CA LEU A 802 -12.56 -18.52 20.38
C LEU A 802 -12.37 -18.15 18.90
N SER A 803 -11.76 -19.04 18.12
CA SER A 803 -11.44 -18.83 16.69
C SER A 803 -12.54 -19.41 15.80
N GLY A 804 -12.45 -19.16 14.49
CA GLY A 804 -13.39 -19.68 13.51
C GLY A 804 -13.09 -21.12 13.09
N ILE A 805 -13.95 -21.68 12.24
CA ILE A 805 -13.82 -23.06 11.73
C ILE A 805 -12.59 -23.29 10.84
N GLN A 806 -12.04 -22.21 10.28
CA GLN A 806 -10.81 -22.23 9.49
C GLN A 806 -9.56 -22.54 10.32
N ASP A 807 -9.66 -22.43 11.64
CA ASP A 807 -8.57 -22.70 12.56
C ASP A 807 -8.49 -24.20 12.88
N VAL A 808 -7.31 -24.78 12.70
CA VAL A 808 -7.08 -26.22 12.90
C VAL A 808 -7.30 -26.60 14.36
N ALA A 809 -6.99 -25.70 15.30
CA ALA A 809 -7.21 -25.94 16.73
C ALA A 809 -8.71 -26.03 17.08
N THR A 810 -9.56 -25.23 16.42
CA THR A 810 -11.03 -25.29 16.55
C THR A 810 -11.55 -26.63 16.03
N LEU A 811 -11.07 -27.09 14.88
CA LEU A 811 -11.45 -28.40 14.32
C LEU A 811 -11.08 -29.55 15.26
N ALA A 812 -9.88 -29.51 15.85
CA ALA A 812 -9.46 -30.48 16.86
C ALA A 812 -10.34 -30.43 18.12
N GLY A 813 -10.67 -29.23 18.61
CA GLY A 813 -11.57 -29.04 19.74
C GLY A 813 -12.97 -29.60 19.49
N LEU A 814 -13.53 -29.40 18.29
CA LEU A 814 -14.82 -29.99 17.90
C LEU A 814 -14.78 -31.52 17.82
N SER A 815 -13.66 -32.11 17.39
CA SER A 815 -13.50 -33.57 17.42
C SER A 815 -13.52 -34.12 18.84
N ILE A 816 -12.86 -33.45 19.79
CA ILE A 816 -12.89 -33.82 21.21
C ILE A 816 -14.29 -33.61 21.80
N LEU A 817 -15.00 -32.54 21.42
CA LEU A 817 -16.37 -32.27 21.85
C LEU A 817 -17.30 -33.46 21.58
N GLY A 818 -17.21 -34.08 20.39
CA GLY A 818 -18.04 -35.23 20.05
C GLY A 818 -17.86 -36.39 21.05
N ARG A 819 -16.61 -36.70 21.43
CA ARG A 819 -16.33 -37.74 22.43
C ARG A 819 -16.85 -37.37 23.82
N VAL A 820 -16.62 -36.13 24.26
CA VAL A 820 -17.10 -35.65 25.56
C VAL A 820 -18.63 -35.66 25.61
N ALA A 821 -19.31 -35.22 24.55
CA ALA A 821 -20.77 -35.22 24.44
C ALA A 821 -21.35 -36.64 24.44
N LYS A 822 -20.72 -37.58 23.72
CA LYS A 822 -21.12 -39.00 23.72
C LYS A 822 -21.05 -39.60 25.12
N LYS A 823 -19.93 -39.36 25.82
CA LYS A 823 -19.76 -39.83 27.20
C LYS A 823 -20.69 -39.15 28.19
N ALA A 824 -20.93 -37.85 28.04
CA ALA A 824 -21.90 -37.12 28.84
C ALA A 824 -23.32 -37.71 28.67
N ALA A 825 -23.72 -38.09 27.46
CA ALA A 825 -25.00 -38.75 27.19
C ALA A 825 -25.09 -40.16 27.81
N GLU A 826 -24.02 -40.97 27.71
CA GLU A 826 -23.93 -42.29 28.36
C GLU A 826 -24.12 -42.19 29.88
N TYR A 827 -23.56 -41.15 30.52
CA TYR A 827 -23.64 -40.92 31.96
C TYR A 827 -24.81 -40.03 32.41
N ASP A 828 -25.70 -39.61 31.51
CA ASP A 828 -26.81 -38.68 31.81
C ASP A 828 -26.35 -37.34 32.44
N THR A 829 -25.23 -36.79 31.95
CA THR A 829 -24.65 -35.54 32.44
C THR A 829 -24.91 -34.39 31.48
N ARG A 830 -25.39 -33.26 32.02
CA ARG A 830 -25.66 -32.06 31.23
C ARG A 830 -24.36 -31.43 30.73
N ILE A 831 -24.31 -31.12 29.43
CA ILE A 831 -23.21 -30.39 28.78
C ILE A 831 -23.65 -28.99 28.33
N LEU A 832 -22.81 -27.99 28.54
CA LEU A 832 -22.99 -26.60 28.12
C LEU A 832 -21.84 -26.22 27.18
N VAL A 833 -22.18 -25.83 25.96
CA VAL A 833 -21.21 -25.51 24.89
C VAL A 833 -21.44 -24.09 24.38
N PRO A 834 -20.91 -23.07 25.08
CA PRO A 834 -20.95 -21.70 24.57
C PRO A 834 -19.99 -21.55 23.39
N VAL A 835 -20.45 -20.93 22.31
CA VAL A 835 -19.67 -20.71 21.08
C VAL A 835 -19.63 -19.21 20.73
N ARG A 836 -18.44 -18.73 20.33
CA ARG A 836 -18.22 -17.33 19.93
C ARG A 836 -18.49 -17.09 18.45
N ASP A 837 -18.25 -18.09 17.61
CA ASP A 837 -18.31 -17.98 16.15
C ASP A 837 -19.63 -18.52 15.58
N TYR A 838 -20.21 -17.79 14.63
CA TYR A 838 -21.52 -18.12 14.05
C TYR A 838 -21.47 -19.29 13.05
N LEU A 839 -20.30 -19.62 12.49
CA LEU A 839 -20.11 -20.79 11.63
C LEU A 839 -19.83 -22.04 12.45
N VAL A 840 -19.14 -21.91 13.59
CA VAL A 840 -18.88 -23.02 14.51
C VAL A 840 -20.15 -23.50 15.22
N LEU A 841 -21.08 -22.60 15.53
CA LEU A 841 -22.34 -22.93 16.23
C LEU A 841 -23.13 -24.10 15.61
N PRO A 842 -23.55 -24.04 14.33
CA PRO A 842 -24.33 -25.13 13.74
C PRO A 842 -23.55 -26.45 13.64
N ILE A 843 -22.23 -26.39 13.51
CA ILE A 843 -21.37 -27.58 13.45
C ILE A 843 -21.31 -28.24 14.83
N ALA A 844 -21.08 -27.47 15.88
CA ALA A 844 -21.08 -27.97 17.26
C ALA A 844 -22.44 -28.55 17.65
N GLN A 845 -23.55 -27.94 17.21
CA GLN A 845 -24.90 -28.46 17.43
C GLN A 845 -25.10 -29.85 16.79
N GLU A 846 -24.68 -30.02 15.53
CA GLU A 846 -24.82 -31.33 14.87
C GLU A 846 -23.90 -32.38 15.50
N ILE A 847 -22.66 -32.03 15.87
CA ILE A 847 -21.73 -32.95 16.55
C ILE A 847 -22.32 -33.44 17.89
N VAL A 848 -22.82 -32.53 18.73
CA VAL A 848 -23.41 -32.89 20.03
C VAL A 848 -24.64 -33.77 19.83
N LYS A 849 -25.51 -33.41 18.89
CA LYS A 849 -26.70 -34.20 18.54
C LYS A 849 -26.32 -35.60 18.07
N GLU A 850 -25.45 -35.73 17.07
CA GLU A 850 -24.97 -37.03 16.56
C GLU A 850 -24.36 -37.88 17.67
N SER A 851 -23.57 -37.27 18.55
CA SER A 851 -22.96 -37.96 19.69
C SER A 851 -23.99 -38.55 20.67
N HIS A 852 -25.12 -37.87 20.90
CA HIS A 852 -26.22 -38.39 21.73
C HIS A 852 -26.98 -39.53 21.01
N TYR A 853 -27.14 -39.43 19.70
CA TYR A 853 -27.72 -40.51 18.88
C TYR A 853 -26.83 -41.75 18.87
N GLU A 854 -25.52 -41.60 18.71
CA GLU A 854 -24.56 -42.71 18.77
C GLU A 854 -24.49 -43.36 20.14
N ALA A 855 -24.70 -42.60 21.22
CA ALA A 855 -24.82 -43.13 22.57
C ALA A 855 -26.13 -43.91 22.81
N GLY A 856 -27.05 -43.93 21.84
CA GLY A 856 -28.37 -44.56 21.95
C GLY A 856 -29.35 -43.78 22.83
N ARG A 857 -29.07 -42.51 23.14
CA ARG A 857 -29.89 -41.64 24.01
C ARG A 857 -30.29 -40.32 23.33
N PRO A 858 -31.03 -40.38 22.20
CA PRO A 858 -31.48 -39.17 21.51
C PRO A 858 -32.44 -38.31 22.35
N ASP A 859 -33.09 -38.90 23.35
CA ASP A 859 -33.98 -38.25 24.32
C ASP A 859 -33.24 -37.31 25.29
N SER A 860 -31.95 -37.58 25.57
CA SER A 860 -31.12 -36.75 26.44
C SER A 860 -30.57 -35.47 25.77
N TYR A 861 -30.74 -35.33 24.45
CA TYR A 861 -30.26 -34.17 23.70
C TYR A 861 -31.09 -32.91 23.96
N ASP A 862 -30.47 -31.90 24.57
CA ASP A 862 -31.02 -30.55 24.71
C ASP A 862 -30.56 -29.65 23.56
N LYS A 863 -31.52 -29.10 22.80
CA LYS A 863 -31.25 -28.12 21.73
C LYS A 863 -30.62 -26.82 22.24
N ASN A 864 -30.78 -26.51 23.52
CA ASN A 864 -30.20 -25.33 24.14
C ASN A 864 -28.84 -25.61 24.80
N SER A 865 -28.30 -26.83 24.69
CA SER A 865 -26.98 -27.17 25.23
C SER A 865 -25.84 -26.43 24.51
N VAL A 866 -25.99 -26.16 23.22
CA VAL A 866 -25.01 -25.46 22.37
C VAL A 866 -25.58 -24.12 21.91
N PHE A 867 -24.96 -23.02 22.33
CA PHE A 867 -25.53 -21.68 22.12
C PHE A 867 -24.47 -20.62 21.85
N PHE A 868 -24.86 -19.57 21.13
CA PHE A 868 -24.01 -18.43 20.80
C PHE A 868 -24.18 -17.31 21.83
N ILE A 869 -23.07 -16.71 22.26
CA ILE A 869 -23.09 -15.57 23.19
C ILE A 869 -22.90 -14.25 22.43
N THR A 870 -21.73 -14.06 21.80
CA THR A 870 -21.36 -12.83 21.08
C THR A 870 -20.06 -13.07 20.31
N THR A 871 -19.83 -12.31 19.23
CA THR A 871 -18.55 -12.30 18.50
C THR A 871 -17.48 -11.45 19.18
N SER A 872 -17.86 -10.58 20.12
CA SER A 872 -16.92 -9.73 20.87
C SER A 872 -16.13 -10.55 21.90
N GLN A 873 -14.80 -10.53 21.79
CA GLN A 873 -13.90 -11.43 22.50
C GLN A 873 -14.05 -11.38 24.03
N PHE A 874 -13.87 -10.21 24.66
CA PHE A 874 -14.01 -10.10 26.12
C PHE A 874 -15.46 -10.22 26.62
N ALA A 875 -16.44 -9.84 25.80
CA ALA A 875 -17.84 -10.01 26.16
C ALA A 875 -18.23 -11.50 26.18
N PHE A 876 -17.67 -12.31 25.27
CA PHE A 876 -17.82 -13.75 25.28
C PHE A 876 -17.26 -14.35 26.58
N VAL A 877 -16.03 -13.97 26.95
CA VAL A 877 -15.38 -14.40 28.21
C VAL A 877 -16.22 -14.05 29.43
N ALA A 878 -16.70 -12.80 29.52
CA ALA A 878 -17.56 -12.39 30.62
C ALA A 878 -18.85 -13.23 30.69
N GLY A 879 -19.43 -13.57 29.53
CA GLY A 879 -20.56 -14.47 29.43
C GLY A 879 -20.26 -15.89 29.94
N VAL A 880 -19.14 -16.47 29.53
CA VAL A 880 -18.72 -17.81 29.97
C VAL A 880 -18.35 -17.83 31.45
N ASN A 881 -17.66 -16.80 31.95
CA ASN A 881 -17.37 -16.64 33.38
C ASN A 881 -18.65 -16.54 34.20
N GLY A 882 -19.64 -15.78 33.72
CA GLY A 882 -20.97 -15.73 34.32
C GLY A 882 -21.67 -17.09 34.36
N ILE A 883 -21.51 -17.93 33.33
CA ILE A 883 -22.07 -19.28 33.29
C ILE A 883 -21.39 -20.16 34.37
N MET A 884 -20.06 -20.16 34.45
CA MET A 884 -19.32 -20.94 35.45
C MET A 884 -19.76 -20.60 36.88
N ILE A 885 -19.93 -19.31 37.19
CA ILE A 885 -20.33 -18.85 38.52
C ILE A 885 -21.79 -19.23 38.84
N ARG A 886 -22.72 -19.09 37.88
CA ARG A 886 -24.15 -19.36 38.10
C ARG A 886 -24.45 -20.86 38.15
N GLU A 887 -23.98 -21.61 37.16
CA GLU A 887 -24.27 -23.04 37.01
C GLU A 887 -23.34 -23.90 37.89
N LYS A 888 -22.26 -23.32 38.43
CA LYS A 888 -21.24 -23.99 39.25
C LYS A 888 -20.74 -25.27 38.57
N THR A 889 -20.26 -25.12 37.33
CA THR A 889 -19.80 -26.22 36.47
C THR A 889 -18.78 -27.07 37.22
N ALA A 890 -18.89 -28.40 37.11
CA ALA A 890 -17.99 -29.32 37.82
C ALA A 890 -16.70 -29.59 37.04
N THR A 891 -16.78 -29.51 35.72
CA THR A 891 -15.66 -29.76 34.81
C THR A 891 -15.71 -28.76 33.65
N ASN A 892 -14.58 -28.15 33.33
CA ASN A 892 -14.41 -27.22 32.22
C ASN A 892 -13.38 -27.76 31.24
N PHE A 893 -13.79 -27.86 29.97
CA PHE A 893 -12.92 -28.20 28.85
C PHE A 893 -12.65 -26.96 28.01
N TYR A 894 -11.38 -26.61 27.82
CA TYR A 894 -10.95 -25.50 26.97
C TYR A 894 -10.10 -26.04 25.82
N MET A 895 -10.70 -26.30 24.66
CA MET A 895 -10.02 -26.96 23.54
C MET A 895 -10.03 -26.05 22.30
N GLY A 896 -8.87 -25.46 21.96
CA GLY A 896 -8.72 -24.57 20.81
C GLY A 896 -7.85 -23.32 21.07
N MET A 897 -8.12 -22.24 20.36
CA MET A 897 -7.40 -20.96 20.46
C MET A 897 -8.11 -19.98 21.40
N PHE A 898 -7.42 -19.44 22.41
CA PHE A 898 -8.04 -18.60 23.46
C PHE A 898 -7.38 -17.23 23.69
N TRP A 899 -6.31 -16.88 22.98
CA TRP A 899 -5.50 -15.67 23.16
C TRP A 899 -5.25 -15.32 24.64
N ALA A 900 -5.33 -14.04 25.02
CA ALA A 900 -5.08 -13.60 26.40
C ALA A 900 -6.22 -14.00 27.36
N GLU A 901 -7.38 -14.36 26.82
CA GLU A 901 -8.59 -14.69 27.56
C GLU A 901 -8.51 -16.03 28.28
N ALA A 902 -7.61 -16.93 27.83
CA ALA A 902 -7.34 -18.21 28.47
C ALA A 902 -7.26 -18.08 30.00
N LEU A 903 -6.42 -17.14 30.48
CA LEU A 903 -6.19 -16.92 31.91
C LEU A 903 -7.45 -16.45 32.66
N LEU A 904 -8.25 -15.57 32.04
CA LEU A 904 -9.47 -15.03 32.68
C LEU A 904 -10.54 -16.11 32.86
N MET A 905 -10.64 -17.03 31.91
CA MET A 905 -11.60 -18.12 31.94
C MET A 905 -11.18 -19.19 32.94
N THR A 906 -9.92 -19.59 32.90
CA THR A 906 -9.40 -20.66 33.76
C THR A 906 -9.27 -20.25 35.22
N GLU A 907 -8.94 -19.00 35.51
CA GLU A 907 -8.94 -18.50 36.89
C GLU A 907 -10.35 -18.51 37.49
N THR A 908 -11.35 -18.16 36.69
CA THR A 908 -12.76 -18.23 37.11
C THR A 908 -13.17 -19.68 37.37
N GLY A 909 -12.84 -20.60 36.46
CA GLY A 909 -13.14 -22.02 36.66
C GLY A 909 -12.47 -22.60 37.90
N SER A 910 -11.19 -22.26 38.14
CA SER A 910 -10.44 -22.61 39.35
C SER A 910 -11.13 -22.07 40.61
N SER A 911 -11.54 -20.80 40.61
CA SER A 911 -12.26 -20.18 41.74
C SER A 911 -13.59 -20.85 42.07
N THR A 912 -14.24 -21.49 41.07
CA THR A 912 -15.48 -22.26 41.25
C THR A 912 -15.26 -23.72 41.66
N GLY A 913 -13.99 -24.17 41.70
CA GLY A 913 -13.58 -25.53 42.09
C GLY A 913 -13.82 -26.59 41.00
N ALA A 914 -13.95 -26.17 39.74
CA ALA A 914 -14.11 -27.08 38.60
C ALA A 914 -12.79 -27.77 38.24
N ILE A 915 -12.83 -29.04 37.83
CA ILE A 915 -11.68 -29.67 37.15
C ILE A 915 -11.52 -29.02 35.78
N GLN A 916 -10.31 -28.64 35.42
CA GLN A 916 -10.04 -27.96 34.18
C GLN A 916 -9.05 -28.75 33.31
N ILE A 917 -9.52 -29.12 32.11
CA ILE A 917 -8.69 -29.77 31.09
C ILE A 917 -8.65 -28.86 29.87
N SER A 918 -7.45 -28.43 29.50
CA SER A 918 -7.23 -27.50 28.40
C SER A 918 -6.38 -28.11 27.30
N GLY A 919 -6.45 -27.55 26.10
CA GLY A 919 -5.60 -27.93 24.97
C GLY A 919 -5.52 -26.81 23.94
N THR A 920 -4.29 -26.45 23.57
CA THR A 920 -4.02 -25.40 22.59
C THR A 920 -2.69 -25.64 21.87
N ASP A 921 -2.60 -25.22 20.62
CA ASP A 921 -1.36 -25.23 19.85
C ASP A 921 -0.59 -23.90 19.90
N ALA A 922 -1.17 -22.87 20.52
CA ALA A 922 -0.56 -21.55 20.61
C ALA A 922 0.53 -21.49 21.69
N VAL A 923 1.78 -21.27 21.26
CA VAL A 923 2.97 -21.15 22.13
C VAL A 923 2.79 -20.11 23.22
N THR A 924 2.11 -19.00 22.94
CA THR A 924 1.89 -17.90 23.89
C THR A 924 0.83 -18.18 24.95
N GLN A 925 -0.02 -19.20 24.77
CA GLN A 925 -1.13 -19.52 25.69
C GLN A 925 -0.82 -20.69 26.62
N ILE A 926 0.03 -21.62 26.17
CA ILE A 926 0.42 -22.80 26.93
C ILE A 926 0.81 -22.47 28.39
N PRO A 927 1.59 -21.41 28.69
CA PRO A 927 1.91 -21.05 30.08
C PRO A 927 0.68 -20.70 30.94
N PHE A 928 -0.34 -20.05 30.37
CA PHE A 928 -1.56 -19.71 31.10
C PHE A 928 -2.34 -20.96 31.49
N PHE A 929 -2.48 -21.90 30.56
CA PHE A 929 -3.18 -23.15 30.81
C PHE A 929 -2.43 -24.06 31.79
N ILE A 930 -1.10 -24.20 31.65
CA ILE A 930 -0.29 -25.00 32.58
C ILE A 930 -0.39 -24.49 34.02
N THR A 931 -0.53 -23.17 34.22
CA THR A 931 -0.55 -22.57 35.55
C THR A 931 -1.92 -22.57 36.21
N THR A 932 -3.01 -22.70 35.43
CA THR A 932 -4.39 -22.53 35.95
C THR A 932 -5.30 -23.72 35.70
N CYS A 933 -4.89 -24.72 34.92
CA CYS A 933 -5.63 -25.96 34.70
C CYS A 933 -4.95 -27.16 35.36
N ASP A 934 -5.73 -28.20 35.66
CA ASP A 934 -5.22 -29.46 36.20
C ASP A 934 -4.42 -30.24 35.13
N TYR A 935 -4.90 -30.21 33.88
CA TYR A 935 -4.24 -30.84 32.75
C TYR A 935 -4.27 -29.96 31.50
N THR A 936 -3.16 -29.95 30.75
CA THR A 936 -3.01 -29.18 29.52
C THR A 936 -2.40 -30.04 28.43
N LEU A 937 -3.09 -30.14 27.29
CA LEU A 937 -2.57 -30.69 26.04
C LEU A 937 -1.71 -29.63 25.36
N ILE A 938 -0.42 -29.93 25.17
CA ILE A 938 0.55 -28.97 24.67
C ILE A 938 0.75 -29.16 23.17
N GLY A 939 0.46 -28.12 22.37
CA GLY A 939 0.86 -28.13 20.97
C GLY A 939 0.11 -29.21 20.18
N GLU A 940 0.91 -30.14 19.65
CA GLU A 940 0.40 -31.26 18.86
C GLU A 940 -0.45 -32.26 19.65
N GLU A 941 -0.37 -32.28 20.98
CA GLU A 941 -1.16 -33.20 21.80
C GLU A 941 -2.67 -32.94 21.61
N LEU A 942 -3.06 -31.69 21.31
CA LEU A 942 -4.43 -31.34 20.92
C LEU A 942 -4.85 -32.05 19.63
N TYR A 943 -3.97 -32.07 18.62
CA TYR A 943 -4.23 -32.72 17.33
C TYR A 943 -4.20 -34.25 17.43
N ALA A 944 -3.30 -34.78 18.26
CA ALA A 944 -3.17 -36.20 18.54
C ALA A 944 -4.36 -36.76 19.32
N ALA A 945 -5.15 -35.92 20.00
CA ALA A 945 -6.23 -36.37 20.87
C ALA A 945 -7.32 -37.15 20.13
N SER A 946 -7.65 -36.73 18.91
CA SER A 946 -8.59 -37.45 18.04
C SER A 946 -8.09 -38.87 17.73
N ALA A 947 -6.82 -39.01 17.34
CA ALA A 947 -6.16 -40.28 17.05
C ALA A 947 -6.14 -41.21 18.28
N TYR A 948 -5.88 -40.64 19.46
CA TYR A 948 -5.85 -41.38 20.71
C TYR A 948 -7.23 -41.93 21.10
N LEU A 949 -8.28 -41.12 20.91
CA LEU A 949 -9.64 -41.44 21.32
C LEU A 949 -10.35 -42.37 20.32
N ALA A 950 -10.16 -42.18 19.01
CA ALA A 950 -10.83 -42.96 17.97
C ALA A 950 -10.09 -44.25 17.57
N ARG A 951 -8.76 -44.30 17.76
CA ARG A 951 -7.87 -45.41 17.34
C ARG A 951 -8.01 -45.81 15.87
N GLU A 952 -8.38 -44.88 15.01
CA GLU A 952 -8.55 -45.16 13.58
C GLU A 952 -7.19 -45.27 12.86
N PRO A 953 -6.98 -46.26 11.98
CA PRO A 953 -5.71 -46.46 11.28
C PRO A 953 -5.18 -45.23 10.52
N LEU A 954 -6.08 -44.38 10.02
CA LEU A 954 -5.73 -43.15 9.32
C LEU A 954 -5.06 -42.13 10.25
N GLN A 955 -5.66 -41.89 11.42
CA GLN A 955 -5.18 -40.91 12.40
C GLN A 955 -3.93 -41.43 13.12
N MET A 956 -3.92 -42.72 13.48
CA MET A 956 -2.77 -43.40 14.10
C MET A 956 -1.52 -43.37 13.21
N GLY A 957 -1.67 -43.68 11.91
CA GLY A 957 -0.56 -43.68 10.96
C GLY A 957 0.03 -42.29 10.72
N THR A 958 -0.83 -41.27 10.68
CA THR A 958 -0.43 -39.86 10.49
C THR A 958 0.31 -39.32 11.72
N LEU A 959 -0.20 -39.60 12.92
CA LEU A 959 0.48 -39.24 14.16
C LEU A 959 1.87 -39.87 14.22
N LYS A 960 1.99 -41.16 13.87
CA LYS A 960 3.28 -41.84 13.90
C LYS A 960 4.27 -41.32 12.85
N ALA A 961 3.78 -40.92 11.67
CA ALA A 961 4.63 -40.29 10.67
C ALA A 961 5.21 -38.97 11.16
N THR A 962 4.43 -38.21 11.94
CA THR A 962 4.86 -36.96 12.57
C THR A 962 5.97 -37.21 13.59
N ASP A 963 5.84 -38.24 14.44
CA ASP A 963 6.91 -38.65 15.38
C ASP A 963 8.23 -38.97 14.64
N PHE A 964 8.16 -39.74 13.55
CA PHE A 964 9.34 -40.13 12.77
C PHE A 964 9.98 -38.93 12.09
N LEU A 965 9.17 -38.00 11.56
CA LEU A 965 9.68 -36.78 10.96
C LEU A 965 10.41 -35.92 12.01
N LYS A 966 9.88 -35.81 13.22
CA LYS A 966 10.55 -35.09 14.32
C LYS A 966 11.87 -35.74 14.72
N ALA A 967 11.92 -37.06 14.79
CA ALA A 967 13.16 -37.77 15.06
C ALA A 967 14.21 -37.50 13.96
N LEU A 968 13.78 -37.47 12.69
CA LEU A 968 14.64 -37.10 11.56
C LEU A 968 15.13 -35.66 11.68
N ILE A 969 14.25 -34.69 11.98
CA ILE A 969 14.62 -33.29 12.20
C ILE A 969 15.64 -33.17 13.35
N LEU A 970 15.44 -33.89 14.45
CA LEU A 970 16.37 -33.89 15.58
C LEU A 970 17.76 -34.41 15.16
N ILE A 971 17.82 -35.49 14.37
CA ILE A 971 19.08 -36.01 13.82
C ILE A 971 19.76 -34.96 12.92
N PHE A 972 18.99 -34.26 12.08
CA PHE A 972 19.51 -33.18 11.23
C PHE A 972 20.04 -32.01 12.05
N ILE A 973 19.35 -31.59 13.11
CA ILE A 973 19.80 -30.52 14.02
C ILE A 973 21.11 -30.92 14.71
N ILE A 974 21.20 -32.13 15.27
CA ILE A 974 22.41 -32.63 15.93
C ILE A 974 23.57 -32.69 14.93
N SER A 975 23.33 -33.27 13.74
CA SER A 975 24.35 -33.39 12.69
C SER A 975 24.80 -32.01 12.19
N GLY A 976 23.87 -31.09 11.96
CA GLY A 976 24.16 -29.71 11.56
C GLY A 976 24.93 -28.94 12.63
N THR A 977 24.62 -29.16 13.91
CA THR A 977 25.37 -28.55 15.03
C THR A 977 26.82 -29.05 15.05
N ILE A 978 27.04 -30.36 14.89
CA ILE A 978 28.38 -30.95 14.83
C ILE A 978 29.17 -30.41 13.63
N LEU A 979 28.56 -30.38 12.45
CA LEU A 979 29.19 -29.86 11.22
C LEU A 979 29.50 -28.37 11.31
N SER A 980 28.59 -27.57 11.89
CA SER A 980 28.81 -26.15 12.12
C SER A 980 29.95 -25.89 13.10
N THR A 981 30.06 -26.71 14.16
CA THR A 981 31.16 -26.63 15.13
C THR A 981 32.53 -26.90 14.49
N THR A 982 32.59 -27.72 13.43
CA THR A 982 33.82 -27.97 12.66
C THR A 982 34.01 -27.02 11.47
N HIS A 983 33.22 -25.93 11.40
CA HIS A 983 33.21 -24.94 10.32
C HIS A 983 32.82 -25.47 8.94
N LEU A 984 32.18 -26.64 8.85
CA LEU A 984 31.60 -27.19 7.63
C LEU A 984 30.19 -26.66 7.43
N THR A 985 30.05 -25.55 6.71
CA THR A 985 28.79 -24.80 6.57
C THR A 985 27.90 -25.23 5.40
N PHE A 986 28.32 -26.21 4.59
CA PHE A 986 27.56 -26.64 3.39
C PHE A 986 26.12 -27.08 3.70
N LEU A 987 25.90 -27.74 4.85
CA LEU A 987 24.57 -28.24 5.22
C LEU A 987 23.64 -27.09 5.62
N ILE A 988 24.14 -26.09 6.35
CA ILE A 988 23.36 -24.91 6.73
C ILE A 988 23.05 -24.05 5.50
N ASN A 989 24.03 -23.87 4.60
CA ASN A 989 23.87 -23.11 3.36
C ASN A 989 22.92 -23.78 2.34
N ALA A 990 22.57 -25.05 2.54
CA ALA A 990 21.60 -25.75 1.70
C ALA A 990 20.14 -25.46 2.11
N PHE A 991 19.93 -24.88 3.29
CA PHE A 991 18.64 -24.36 3.71
C PHE A 991 18.51 -22.90 3.27
N PRO A 992 17.28 -22.44 2.97
CA PRO A 992 17.04 -21.04 2.64
C PRO A 992 17.58 -20.12 3.76
N GLU A 993 18.38 -19.13 3.35
CA GLU A 993 18.79 -18.05 4.24
C GLU A 993 17.53 -17.23 4.60
N LYS A 994 17.43 -16.78 5.86
CA LYS A 994 16.23 -16.15 6.41
C LYS A 994 16.04 -14.72 5.93
#